data_AF-A0A1F2QKQ0-F1
#
_entry.id   AF-A0A1F2QKQ0-F1
#
_cell.length_a   1.000
_cell.length_b   1.000
_cell.length_c   1.000
_cell.angle_alpha   90.00
_cell.angle_beta   90.00
_cell.angle_gamma   90.00
#
_symmetry.space_group_name_H-M   'P 1'
#
loop_
_entity.id
_entity.type
_entity.pdbx_description
1 polymer ?
#
loop_
_entity_poly.entity_id
_entity_poly.type
_entity_poly.pdbx_seq_one_letter_code
_entity_poly.pdbx_strand_id
1 'polypeptide(L)'
;MKRSSNVRLAAVASVLGTVWAATLASQTTPTQDAAERRIALEKLTVVGSALYVGAHPDDENTALLAWLAKGRRVRAGYLALTRGDGGQNLIGTEQGDQLGVIRTEELLAARRIDGAEQFFTRAVDFGYSKTPEETLRIWGREAVLADVVWVVRSFRPDVIITRFPANGDGGHGHHTASAILAAEAFSAAADAKRFPEQLAYVKPWQAKRLLWNAWHRPGEERPATAPPQLSVDLGAWDPLLGESYAEFAAASRSMHKSQGFGASPRRGSVPNYFELVAGEPVTKDIFDGIDLTWGRVTGGGAVAKLLSKALAAYTDENPAASVPALLEALAAVDRLPPDPSVAVKRRELLEVITQCTGLWVEAVAADPSVAPGGSVGITASAVNRSSVPLTLSRLEAPFGLSVKVDVPLLYNQPVSRNVTVALPPGTPYSQPYWLANGHGNGLYPVGDQALIGVPRNPPALWLAFTVRAGGQELTYKVPVTQRWTDPVAGERTRDLAVVPRVTVNLEAPVLIFPDRTRRVVRALVRGHEPKASATVRLAAPPGWRIEPQSVPVTFEARNEERVLRFTVAPPETQGTGELVAFVRSGESEEPAHGLVEVDHPHIPPQMLLPPAAAKLVRVDVARPVKRVGYVMGSGDEVPAILRQLGFEVTPLSDEDLEEQNLLAFDTIVVGVRAYNTRPRLAEAQERLLAYVEGGGTLVVQYNTNRDVVTERLGPYPFTLSRERVTDEAAPVRILLPASPLLTYPHTVGTADFEGWVQERGLYFPEKWDPRYQAVLAMSDPGEPASEGALLFAGFGKGSYVYTSLAFFRQVPAGVPGAIRLFVNLLAGGRSRG
;
A
#
# COMPACT_ATOMS: atom_id res chain seq x y z
N MET A 1 22.37 47.39 -11.95
CA MET A 1 23.36 47.06 -13.00
C MET A 1 22.98 45.72 -13.62
N LYS A 2 22.65 45.74 -14.93
CA LYS A 2 22.33 44.57 -15.75
C LYS A 2 23.62 43.82 -16.12
N ARG A 3 23.61 42.48 -16.06
CA ARG A 3 24.46 41.50 -16.79
C ARG A 3 23.95 40.09 -16.41
N SER A 4 23.11 39.44 -17.22
CA SER A 4 23.43 38.59 -18.37
C SER A 4 24.17 37.29 -18.00
N SER A 5 23.43 36.19 -17.89
CA SER A 5 23.93 34.84 -18.17
C SER A 5 22.77 33.97 -18.66
N ASN A 6 22.47 34.10 -19.96
CA ASN A 6 21.76 33.09 -20.72
C ASN A 6 22.67 31.86 -20.83
N VAL A 7 22.35 30.78 -20.13
CA VAL A 7 22.89 29.45 -20.41
C VAL A 7 21.72 28.55 -20.79
N ARG A 8 21.61 28.39 -22.11
CA ARG A 8 20.92 27.39 -22.93
C ARG A 8 20.31 26.19 -22.15
N LEU A 9 19.01 26.25 -21.88
CA LEU A 9 18.13 25.07 -21.90
C LEU A 9 17.91 24.69 -23.39
N ALA A 10 18.76 23.83 -23.93
CA ALA A 10 18.54 23.25 -25.25
C ALA A 10 19.34 21.95 -25.39
N ALA A 11 18.82 20.84 -24.83
CA ALA A 11 19.14 19.46 -25.24
C ALA A 11 18.30 18.41 -24.47
N VAL A 12 16.96 18.44 -24.53
CA VAL A 12 16.10 17.27 -24.21
C VAL A 12 14.88 17.20 -25.14
N ALA A 13 15.07 17.51 -26.42
CA ALA A 13 13.98 17.49 -27.40
C ALA A 13 14.43 16.80 -28.70
N SER A 14 14.81 15.52 -28.60
CA SER A 14 14.98 14.65 -29.77
C SER A 14 15.23 13.19 -29.37
N VAL A 15 14.19 12.52 -28.86
CA VAL A 15 13.99 11.06 -28.96
C VAL A 15 12.49 10.80 -29.20
N LEU A 16 11.91 11.44 -30.22
CA LEU A 16 10.62 11.03 -30.78
C LEU A 16 10.88 10.14 -31.98
N GLY A 17 11.24 8.91 -31.64
CA GLY A 17 11.45 7.78 -32.52
C GLY A 17 11.33 6.50 -31.69
N THR A 18 10.29 6.42 -30.85
CA THR A 18 10.01 5.23 -30.07
C THR A 18 9.61 4.10 -31.01
N VAL A 19 10.55 3.24 -31.33
CA VAL A 19 10.25 1.82 -31.55
C VAL A 19 9.52 1.37 -30.29
N TRP A 20 8.21 1.14 -30.39
CA TRP A 20 7.36 0.67 -29.29
C TRP A 20 7.77 -0.77 -28.94
N ALA A 21 8.87 -0.92 -28.20
CA ALA A 21 9.22 -2.18 -27.58
C ALA A 21 8.18 -2.47 -26.49
N ALA A 22 7.56 -3.65 -26.52
CA ALA A 22 6.74 -4.10 -25.42
C ALA A 22 7.61 -4.27 -24.18
N THR A 23 7.32 -3.53 -23.11
CA THR A 23 7.74 -3.90 -21.77
C THR A 23 6.90 -5.10 -21.36
N LEU A 24 7.53 -6.27 -21.30
CA LEU A 24 6.88 -7.45 -20.75
C LEU A 24 7.05 -7.39 -19.24
N ALA A 25 6.06 -7.90 -18.52
CA ALA A 25 6.29 -8.28 -17.13
C ALA A 25 7.46 -9.26 -17.07
N SER A 26 8.22 -9.23 -15.98
CA SER A 26 9.27 -10.22 -15.72
C SER A 26 8.73 -11.64 -15.95
N GLN A 27 9.54 -12.48 -16.61
CA GLN A 27 9.19 -13.89 -16.82
C GLN A 27 9.35 -14.75 -15.55
N THR A 28 9.45 -14.11 -14.39
CA THR A 28 9.25 -14.71 -13.07
C THR A 28 7.77 -15.01 -12.79
N THR A 29 6.86 -14.68 -13.72
CA THR A 29 5.46 -15.12 -13.69
C THR A 29 5.39 -16.64 -13.85
N PRO A 30 4.51 -17.36 -13.10
CA PRO A 30 4.34 -18.80 -13.26
C PRO A 30 4.11 -19.17 -14.72
N THR A 31 4.74 -20.26 -15.18
CA THR A 31 4.49 -20.81 -16.51
C THR A 31 3.00 -21.09 -16.65
N GLN A 32 2.36 -20.44 -17.61
CA GLN A 32 0.94 -20.64 -17.88
C GLN A 32 0.69 -22.08 -18.36
N ASP A 33 -0.29 -22.71 -17.72
CA ASP A 33 -0.82 -24.01 -18.12
C ASP A 33 -1.56 -23.93 -19.48
N ALA A 34 -2.08 -25.07 -19.94
CA ALA A 34 -2.78 -25.15 -21.22
C ALA A 34 -4.05 -24.27 -21.27
N ALA A 35 -4.78 -24.19 -20.15
CA ALA A 35 -5.99 -23.38 -20.06
C ALA A 35 -5.64 -21.90 -20.18
N GLU A 36 -4.77 -21.37 -19.32
CA GLU A 36 -4.35 -19.96 -19.34
C GLU A 36 -3.77 -19.54 -20.71
N ARG A 37 -3.00 -20.42 -21.37
CA ARG A 37 -2.48 -20.15 -22.72
C ARG A 37 -3.58 -20.04 -23.76
N ARG A 38 -4.57 -20.94 -23.72
CA ARG A 38 -5.74 -20.88 -24.60
C ARG A 38 -6.55 -19.62 -24.36
N ILE A 39 -6.76 -19.24 -23.09
CA ILE A 39 -7.42 -17.99 -22.69
C ILE A 39 -6.68 -16.78 -23.27
N ALA A 40 -5.35 -16.73 -23.14
CA ALA A 40 -4.54 -15.64 -23.65
C ALA A 40 -4.64 -15.52 -25.19
N LEU A 41 -4.65 -16.65 -25.91
CA LEU A 41 -4.85 -16.68 -27.36
C LEU A 41 -6.24 -16.20 -27.77
N GLU A 42 -7.30 -16.67 -27.09
CA GLU A 42 -8.68 -16.21 -27.32
C GLU A 42 -8.83 -14.71 -27.03
N LYS A 43 -8.17 -14.21 -25.98
CA LYS A 43 -8.15 -12.79 -25.61
C LYS A 43 -7.60 -11.90 -26.71
N LEU A 44 -6.70 -12.37 -27.57
CA LEU A 44 -6.23 -11.57 -28.72
C LEU A 44 -7.38 -11.20 -29.67
N THR A 45 -8.47 -11.96 -29.71
CA THR A 45 -9.61 -11.69 -30.59
C THR A 45 -10.59 -10.63 -30.05
N VAL A 46 -10.45 -10.23 -28.78
CA VAL A 46 -11.36 -9.32 -28.07
C VAL A 46 -10.67 -7.99 -27.76
N VAL A 47 -11.22 -6.87 -28.22
CA VAL A 47 -10.68 -5.50 -28.07
C VAL A 47 -11.55 -4.65 -27.12
N GLY A 48 -12.30 -5.31 -26.23
CA GLY A 48 -13.13 -4.67 -25.20
C GLY A 48 -12.38 -4.38 -23.91
N SER A 49 -12.91 -3.46 -23.09
CA SER A 49 -12.32 -3.10 -21.80
C SER A 49 -13.35 -2.67 -20.74
N ALA A 50 -13.03 -2.89 -19.47
CA ALA A 50 -13.84 -2.46 -18.33
C ALA A 50 -12.97 -1.97 -17.17
N LEU A 51 -13.36 -0.87 -16.54
CA LEU A 51 -12.68 -0.30 -15.37
C LEU A 51 -13.60 -0.38 -14.15
N TYR A 52 -13.16 -1.12 -13.14
CA TYR A 52 -13.80 -1.17 -11.82
C TYR A 52 -13.19 -0.09 -10.92
N VAL A 53 -14.01 0.63 -10.16
CA VAL A 53 -13.55 1.76 -9.32
C VAL A 53 -14.04 1.56 -7.88
N GLY A 54 -13.10 1.67 -6.94
CA GLY A 54 -13.32 1.56 -5.50
C GLY A 54 -12.33 2.44 -4.73
N ALA A 55 -12.45 2.53 -3.42
CA ALA A 55 -11.60 3.44 -2.65
C ALA A 55 -10.27 2.78 -2.26
N HIS A 56 -10.33 1.56 -1.72
CA HIS A 56 -9.22 0.91 -1.05
C HIS A 56 -8.81 -0.39 -1.74
N PRO A 57 -7.56 -0.85 -1.51
CA PRO A 57 -7.23 -2.27 -1.64
C PRO A 57 -8.16 -3.10 -0.77
N ASP A 58 -8.82 -4.13 -1.34
CA ASP A 58 -9.83 -5.04 -0.74
C ASP A 58 -11.31 -4.78 -1.09
N ASP A 59 -11.62 -3.57 -1.59
CA ASP A 59 -12.97 -3.18 -1.99
C ASP A 59 -13.46 -3.91 -3.24
N GLU A 60 -12.53 -4.39 -4.07
CA GLU A 60 -12.87 -4.91 -5.38
C GLU A 60 -13.69 -6.20 -5.33
N ASN A 61 -14.60 -6.35 -6.30
CA ASN A 61 -15.26 -7.62 -6.54
C ASN A 61 -14.32 -8.51 -7.38
N THR A 62 -13.48 -9.28 -6.71
CA THR A 62 -12.46 -10.14 -7.35
C THR A 62 -13.08 -11.17 -8.32
N ALA A 63 -14.28 -11.69 -8.01
CA ALA A 63 -15.01 -12.60 -8.90
C ALA A 63 -15.40 -11.92 -10.21
N LEU A 64 -15.85 -10.66 -10.13
CA LEU A 64 -16.22 -9.89 -11.31
C LEU A 64 -15.00 -9.56 -12.16
N LEU A 65 -13.87 -9.18 -11.54
CA LEU A 65 -12.63 -8.94 -12.26
C LEU A 65 -12.15 -10.20 -13.00
N ALA A 66 -12.20 -11.37 -12.34
CA ALA A 66 -11.87 -12.65 -12.96
C ALA A 66 -12.84 -12.98 -14.12
N TRP A 67 -14.14 -12.76 -13.94
CA TRP A 67 -15.12 -12.95 -15.02
C TRP A 67 -14.89 -12.00 -16.20
N LEU A 68 -14.52 -10.74 -15.96
CA LEU A 68 -14.20 -9.78 -17.02
C LEU A 68 -12.93 -10.20 -17.78
N ALA A 69 -11.83 -10.44 -17.05
CA ALA A 69 -10.51 -10.71 -17.62
C ALA A 69 -10.42 -12.09 -18.25
N LYS A 70 -10.88 -13.13 -17.55
CA LYS A 70 -10.87 -14.51 -18.01
C LYS A 70 -12.16 -14.78 -18.77
N GLY A 71 -13.33 -14.75 -18.15
CA GLY A 71 -14.57 -15.19 -18.81
C GLY A 71 -14.95 -14.42 -20.08
N ARG A 72 -14.91 -13.09 -20.03
CA ARG A 72 -15.25 -12.20 -21.16
C ARG A 72 -14.07 -11.82 -22.02
N ARG A 73 -12.86 -12.20 -21.60
CA ARG A 73 -11.60 -11.89 -22.29
C ARG A 73 -11.40 -10.39 -22.55
N VAL A 74 -12.07 -9.52 -21.80
CA VAL A 74 -11.88 -8.07 -21.94
C VAL A 74 -10.67 -7.63 -21.13
N ARG A 75 -10.09 -6.49 -21.48
CA ARG A 75 -9.10 -5.83 -20.63
C ARG A 75 -9.80 -5.28 -19.39
N ALA A 76 -9.59 -5.91 -18.24
CA ALA A 76 -10.14 -5.46 -16.97
C ALA A 76 -9.11 -4.66 -16.17
N GLY A 77 -9.53 -3.58 -15.52
CA GLY A 77 -8.70 -2.82 -14.59
C GLY A 77 -9.44 -2.51 -13.30
N TYR A 78 -8.72 -2.45 -12.19
CA TYR A 78 -9.21 -1.92 -10.92
C TYR A 78 -8.49 -0.62 -10.58
N LEU A 79 -9.24 0.46 -10.38
CA LEU A 79 -8.76 1.70 -9.81
C LEU A 79 -9.16 1.77 -8.34
N ALA A 80 -8.18 1.59 -7.46
CA ALA A 80 -8.30 1.99 -6.06
C ALA A 80 -7.91 3.46 -5.95
N LEU A 81 -8.72 4.29 -5.30
CA LEU A 81 -8.36 5.70 -5.14
C LEU A 81 -7.12 5.86 -4.24
N THR A 82 -7.00 5.05 -3.19
CA THR A 82 -5.88 5.09 -2.24
C THR A 82 -5.07 3.79 -2.27
N ARG A 83 -3.96 3.78 -1.53
CA ARG A 83 -3.13 2.59 -1.31
C ARG A 83 -3.47 1.87 0.00
N GLY A 84 -4.51 2.30 0.72
CA GLY A 84 -4.93 1.68 1.98
C GLY A 84 -3.93 1.88 3.13
N ASP A 85 -3.13 2.94 3.11
CA ASP A 85 -2.10 3.23 4.10
C ASP A 85 -2.64 3.61 5.50
N GLY A 86 -3.89 4.08 5.60
CA GLY A 86 -4.58 4.41 6.86
C GLY A 86 -5.22 3.22 7.61
N GLY A 87 -5.12 2.02 7.04
CA GLY A 87 -5.75 0.80 7.54
C GLY A 87 -5.09 0.18 8.78
N GLN A 88 -5.62 -0.95 9.22
CA GLN A 88 -4.99 -1.81 10.24
C GLN A 88 -4.15 -2.91 9.57
N ASN A 89 -3.18 -3.45 10.29
CA ASN A 89 -2.31 -4.53 9.81
C ASN A 89 -2.44 -5.76 10.72
N LEU A 90 -2.98 -6.86 10.19
CA LEU A 90 -3.16 -8.12 10.92
C LEU A 90 -1.87 -8.96 11.00
N ILE A 91 -0.91 -8.73 10.09
CA ILE A 91 0.25 -9.61 9.91
C ILE A 91 1.57 -9.00 10.40
N GLY A 92 1.55 -7.76 10.91
CA GLY A 92 2.75 -7.07 11.35
C GLY A 92 2.46 -5.71 11.98
N THR A 93 3.52 -4.97 12.26
CA THR A 93 3.48 -3.64 12.89
C THR A 93 3.61 -2.49 11.89
N GLU A 94 3.76 -2.79 10.59
CA GLU A 94 3.82 -1.78 9.54
C GLU A 94 2.53 -0.98 9.47
N GLN A 95 2.66 0.34 9.38
CA GLN A 95 1.57 1.32 9.33
C GLN A 95 1.90 2.41 8.30
N GLY A 96 0.89 3.20 7.89
CA GLY A 96 1.08 4.31 6.96
C GLY A 96 1.71 3.84 5.66
N ASP A 97 2.75 4.53 5.21
CA ASP A 97 3.45 4.26 3.95
C ASP A 97 3.91 2.81 3.79
N GLN A 98 4.40 2.19 4.86
CA GLN A 98 4.84 0.79 4.81
C GLN A 98 3.67 -0.15 4.55
N LEU A 99 2.51 0.11 5.17
CA LEU A 99 1.28 -0.65 4.92
C LEU A 99 0.72 -0.37 3.51
N GLY A 100 0.79 0.86 3.03
CA GLY A 100 0.41 1.20 1.65
C GLY A 100 1.24 0.44 0.61
N VAL A 101 2.53 0.22 0.89
CA VAL A 101 3.43 -0.60 0.07
C VAL A 101 3.03 -2.07 0.11
N ILE A 102 2.75 -2.63 1.30
CA ILE A 102 2.24 -4.00 1.45
C ILE A 102 0.97 -4.19 0.63
N ARG A 103 -0.04 -3.33 0.84
CA ARG A 103 -1.35 -3.43 0.17
C ARG A 103 -1.28 -3.20 -1.34
N THR A 104 -0.34 -2.39 -1.80
CA THR A 104 -0.04 -2.26 -3.24
C THR A 104 0.42 -3.61 -3.81
N GLU A 105 1.33 -4.29 -3.12
CA GLU A 105 1.84 -5.59 -3.52
C GLU A 105 0.81 -6.73 -3.38
N GLU A 106 -0.04 -6.67 -2.35
CA GLU A 106 -1.17 -7.59 -2.16
C GLU A 106 -2.18 -7.48 -3.30
N LEU A 107 -2.54 -6.26 -3.72
CA LEU A 107 -3.39 -6.04 -4.90
C LEU A 107 -2.73 -6.59 -6.16
N LEU A 108 -1.44 -6.33 -6.38
CA LEU A 108 -0.73 -6.87 -7.54
C LEU A 108 -0.68 -8.40 -7.52
N ALA A 109 -0.61 -9.01 -6.34
CA ALA A 109 -0.70 -10.45 -6.19
C ALA A 109 -2.12 -10.99 -6.46
N ALA A 110 -3.16 -10.30 -5.99
CA ALA A 110 -4.55 -10.60 -6.31
C ALA A 110 -4.82 -10.51 -7.82
N ARG A 111 -4.29 -9.47 -8.47
CA ARG A 111 -4.35 -9.24 -9.92
C ARG A 111 -3.64 -10.32 -10.74
N ARG A 112 -2.55 -10.91 -10.23
CA ARG A 112 -1.90 -12.07 -10.87
C ARG A 112 -2.82 -13.30 -10.91
N ILE A 113 -3.78 -13.40 -9.99
CA ILE A 113 -4.75 -14.51 -9.93
C ILE A 113 -5.96 -14.21 -10.83
N ASP A 114 -6.59 -13.05 -10.68
CA ASP A 114 -7.82 -12.72 -11.42
C ASP A 114 -7.58 -12.23 -12.85
N GLY A 115 -6.39 -11.72 -13.16
CA GLY A 115 -5.98 -11.29 -14.51
C GLY A 115 -6.30 -9.82 -14.85
N ALA A 116 -6.79 -9.02 -13.91
CA ALA A 116 -7.02 -7.60 -14.12
C ALA A 116 -5.76 -6.74 -13.89
N GLU A 117 -5.76 -5.50 -14.40
CA GLU A 117 -4.71 -4.50 -14.14
C GLU A 117 -5.01 -3.70 -12.86
N GLN A 118 -3.99 -3.16 -12.19
CA GLN A 118 -4.14 -2.31 -10.99
C GLN A 118 -3.76 -0.87 -11.28
N PHE A 119 -4.60 0.07 -10.82
CA PHE A 119 -4.34 1.50 -10.87
C PHE A 119 -4.54 2.16 -9.49
N PHE A 120 -3.87 3.28 -9.28
CA PHE A 120 -4.00 4.12 -8.09
C PHE A 120 -4.04 5.62 -8.44
N THR A 121 -4.81 6.40 -7.68
CA THR A 121 -4.65 7.87 -7.71
C THR A 121 -3.51 8.31 -6.78
N ARG A 122 -3.33 9.62 -6.62
CA ARG A 122 -2.44 10.20 -5.62
C ARG A 122 -3.08 10.37 -4.23
N ALA A 123 -4.36 10.03 -4.07
CA ALA A 123 -5.04 10.15 -2.78
C ALA A 123 -4.38 9.29 -1.70
N VAL A 124 -4.19 9.89 -0.52
CA VAL A 124 -3.67 9.25 0.70
C VAL A 124 -4.87 8.70 1.48
N ASP A 125 -4.77 7.47 2.00
CA ASP A 125 -5.77 6.96 2.93
C ASP A 125 -5.49 7.53 4.32
N PHE A 126 -6.20 8.59 4.68
CA PHE A 126 -6.05 9.22 6.00
C PHE A 126 -6.83 8.52 7.11
N GLY A 127 -7.39 7.34 6.86
CA GLY A 127 -8.19 6.57 7.82
C GLY A 127 -9.70 6.69 7.60
N TYR A 128 -10.46 6.17 8.58
CA TYR A 128 -11.91 6.14 8.47
C TYR A 128 -12.48 7.57 8.46
N SER A 129 -13.20 7.89 7.38
CA SER A 129 -13.97 9.13 7.24
C SER A 129 -15.46 8.79 7.22
N LYS A 130 -16.27 9.59 7.90
CA LYS A 130 -17.73 9.39 7.96
C LYS A 130 -18.46 9.96 6.74
N THR A 131 -17.93 11.02 6.13
CA THR A 131 -18.63 11.78 5.08
C THR A 131 -17.78 11.95 3.82
N PRO A 132 -18.37 11.90 2.62
CA PRO A 132 -17.65 12.22 1.40
C PRO A 132 -17.19 13.69 1.36
N GLU A 133 -17.87 14.61 2.04
CA GLU A 133 -17.50 16.02 2.11
C GLU A 133 -16.14 16.22 2.80
N GLU A 134 -15.93 15.57 3.94
CA GLU A 134 -14.64 15.55 4.63
C GLU A 134 -13.56 14.97 3.73
N THR A 135 -13.85 13.81 3.12
CA THR A 135 -12.93 13.11 2.22
C THR A 135 -12.49 14.00 1.06
N LEU A 136 -13.45 14.56 0.32
CA LEU A 136 -13.19 15.39 -0.86
C LEU A 136 -12.48 16.70 -0.49
N ARG A 137 -12.69 17.22 0.73
CA ARG A 137 -11.95 18.37 1.25
C ARG A 137 -10.49 18.01 1.54
N ILE A 138 -10.21 16.89 2.22
CA ILE A 138 -8.85 16.47 2.59
C ILE A 138 -8.05 16.07 1.34
N TRP A 139 -8.64 15.27 0.45
CA TRP A 139 -8.01 14.86 -0.80
C TRP A 139 -7.82 16.00 -1.81
N GLY A 140 -8.63 17.06 -1.71
CA GLY A 140 -8.72 18.07 -2.75
C GLY A 140 -9.43 17.53 -3.99
N ARG A 141 -10.77 17.59 -3.98
CA ARG A 141 -11.69 17.07 -5.00
C ARG A 141 -11.19 17.14 -6.45
N GLU A 142 -10.82 18.33 -6.93
CA GLU A 142 -10.40 18.50 -8.34
C GLU A 142 -9.09 17.78 -8.66
N ALA A 143 -8.18 17.64 -7.71
CA ALA A 143 -6.91 16.95 -7.92
C ALA A 143 -7.12 15.44 -8.08
N VAL A 144 -7.94 14.82 -7.22
CA VAL A 144 -8.25 13.38 -7.36
C VAL A 144 -9.17 13.13 -8.55
N LEU A 145 -10.11 14.03 -8.84
CA LEU A 145 -10.91 13.95 -10.07
C LEU A 145 -10.03 13.96 -11.32
N ALA A 146 -8.99 14.81 -11.35
CA ALA A 146 -8.01 14.82 -12.44
C ALA A 146 -7.32 13.46 -12.60
N ASP A 147 -6.94 12.81 -11.50
CA ASP A 147 -6.30 11.48 -11.53
C ASP A 147 -7.25 10.40 -12.05
N VAL A 148 -8.53 10.41 -11.65
CA VAL A 148 -9.53 9.46 -12.17
C VAL A 148 -9.75 9.70 -13.66
N VAL A 149 -9.87 10.96 -14.10
CA VAL A 149 -9.98 11.31 -15.53
C VAL A 149 -8.74 10.87 -16.32
N TRP A 150 -7.55 11.02 -15.75
CA TRP A 150 -6.31 10.55 -16.33
C TRP A 150 -6.32 9.04 -16.58
N VAL A 151 -6.75 8.26 -15.59
CA VAL A 151 -6.88 6.80 -15.71
C VAL A 151 -7.95 6.45 -16.76
N VAL A 152 -9.10 7.11 -16.79
CA VAL A 152 -10.14 6.85 -17.81
C VAL A 152 -9.63 7.15 -19.22
N ARG A 153 -8.94 8.27 -19.44
CA ARG A 153 -8.41 8.66 -20.77
C ARG A 153 -7.25 7.79 -21.24
N SER A 154 -6.41 7.31 -20.33
CA SER A 154 -5.27 6.43 -20.64
C SER A 154 -5.68 4.96 -20.79
N PHE A 155 -6.58 4.46 -19.94
CA PHE A 155 -7.09 3.09 -19.99
C PHE A 155 -8.14 2.88 -21.09
N ARG A 156 -8.97 3.90 -21.34
CA ARG A 156 -10.08 3.93 -22.32
C ARG A 156 -11.12 2.82 -22.10
N PRO A 157 -11.76 2.74 -20.91
CA PRO A 157 -12.75 1.70 -20.63
C PRO A 157 -14.00 1.86 -21.51
N ASP A 158 -14.53 0.76 -22.04
CA ASP A 158 -15.84 0.75 -22.67
C ASP A 158 -16.96 0.90 -21.63
N VAL A 159 -16.76 0.30 -20.45
CA VAL A 159 -17.67 0.36 -19.30
C VAL A 159 -16.90 0.72 -18.04
N ILE A 160 -17.42 1.66 -17.26
CA ILE A 160 -16.95 1.95 -15.90
C ILE A 160 -17.93 1.34 -14.90
N ILE A 161 -17.43 0.68 -13.85
CA ILE A 161 -18.23 0.03 -12.82
C ILE A 161 -17.78 0.52 -11.45
N THR A 162 -18.66 1.12 -10.65
CA THR A 162 -18.36 1.50 -9.26
C THR A 162 -18.67 0.37 -8.31
N ARG A 163 -17.87 0.22 -7.25
CA ARG A 163 -18.17 -0.69 -6.13
C ARG A 163 -19.33 -0.18 -5.28
N PHE A 164 -19.37 1.12 -5.07
CA PHE A 164 -20.27 1.78 -4.14
C PHE A 164 -21.23 2.73 -4.85
N PRO A 165 -22.40 3.00 -4.25
CA PRO A 165 -23.30 4.03 -4.73
C PRO A 165 -22.80 5.42 -4.27
N ALA A 166 -23.13 6.46 -5.05
CA ALA A 166 -22.75 7.85 -4.75
C ALA A 166 -23.68 8.53 -3.72
N ASN A 167 -24.68 7.84 -3.19
CA ASN A 167 -25.75 8.38 -2.35
C ASN A 167 -25.46 8.31 -0.82
N GLY A 168 -24.29 7.80 -0.42
CA GLY A 168 -23.91 7.66 1.00
C GLY A 168 -24.11 6.27 1.61
N ASP A 169 -24.81 5.36 0.93
CA ASP A 169 -25.11 4.02 1.49
C ASP A 169 -23.88 3.10 1.60
N GLY A 170 -22.74 3.52 1.04
CA GLY A 170 -21.45 2.84 1.11
C GLY A 170 -20.76 2.86 2.48
N GLY A 171 -21.29 3.63 3.45
CA GLY A 171 -20.91 3.60 4.87
C GLY A 171 -19.58 4.29 5.26
N HIS A 172 -18.60 4.35 4.37
CA HIS A 172 -17.35 5.10 4.55
C HIS A 172 -17.32 6.29 3.58
N GLY A 173 -16.88 7.47 4.05
CA GLY A 173 -16.67 8.67 3.25
C GLY A 173 -15.84 8.43 1.98
N HIS A 174 -14.73 7.68 2.07
CA HIS A 174 -13.91 7.29 0.92
C HIS A 174 -14.70 6.49 -0.12
N HIS A 175 -15.55 5.55 0.31
CA HIS A 175 -16.37 4.73 -0.59
C HIS A 175 -17.31 5.61 -1.41
N THR A 176 -18.04 6.49 -0.74
CA THR A 176 -18.99 7.39 -1.40
C THR A 176 -18.27 8.40 -2.28
N ALA A 177 -17.16 8.98 -1.82
CA ALA A 177 -16.33 9.88 -2.60
C ALA A 177 -15.77 9.21 -3.87
N SER A 178 -15.37 7.94 -3.80
CA SER A 178 -14.92 7.19 -4.98
C SER A 178 -15.99 7.06 -6.06
N ALA A 179 -17.24 6.80 -5.66
CA ALA A 179 -18.37 6.69 -6.56
C ALA A 179 -18.77 8.05 -7.17
N ILE A 180 -18.74 9.12 -6.36
CA ILE A 180 -18.96 10.51 -6.81
C ILE A 180 -17.92 10.88 -7.87
N LEU A 181 -16.64 10.67 -7.58
CA LEU A 181 -15.53 11.01 -8.50
C LEU A 181 -15.56 10.17 -9.78
N ALA A 182 -15.93 8.89 -9.71
CA ALA A 182 -16.13 8.06 -10.90
C ALA A 182 -17.26 8.57 -11.79
N ALA A 183 -18.39 9.01 -11.19
CA ALA A 183 -19.51 9.58 -11.92
C ALA A 183 -19.17 10.91 -12.60
N GLU A 184 -18.41 11.77 -11.92
CA GLU A 184 -17.91 13.02 -12.51
C GLU A 184 -16.89 12.75 -13.63
N ALA A 185 -15.97 11.81 -13.41
CA ALA A 185 -14.96 11.44 -14.39
C ALA A 185 -15.57 10.83 -15.66
N PHE A 186 -16.70 10.12 -15.56
CA PHE A 186 -17.42 9.58 -16.73
C PHE A 186 -17.74 10.67 -17.77
N SER A 187 -18.12 11.87 -17.31
CA SER A 187 -18.39 13.01 -18.20
C SER A 187 -17.13 13.84 -18.47
N ALA A 188 -16.32 14.11 -17.45
CA ALA A 188 -15.13 14.96 -17.57
C ALA A 188 -14.05 14.35 -18.47
N ALA A 189 -13.95 13.02 -18.55
CA ALA A 189 -13.00 12.36 -19.44
C ALA A 189 -13.28 12.63 -20.93
N ALA A 190 -14.55 12.86 -21.30
CA ALA A 190 -14.96 13.19 -22.66
C ALA A 190 -14.85 14.68 -23.00
N ASP A 191 -14.81 15.57 -22.00
CA ASP A 191 -14.72 17.01 -22.18
C ASP A 191 -13.26 17.48 -22.30
N ALA A 192 -12.86 17.96 -23.48
CA ALA A 192 -11.52 18.49 -23.73
C ALA A 192 -11.20 19.77 -22.92
N LYS A 193 -12.19 20.44 -22.33
CA LYS A 193 -11.99 21.61 -21.46
C LYS A 193 -11.67 21.25 -20.01
N ARG A 194 -11.96 20.01 -19.59
CA ARG A 194 -11.59 19.50 -18.26
C ARG A 194 -10.20 18.91 -18.30
N PHE A 195 -9.32 19.37 -17.42
CA PHE A 195 -7.92 18.93 -17.32
C PHE A 195 -7.19 18.95 -18.68
N PRO A 196 -7.15 20.10 -19.38
CA PRO A 196 -6.57 20.20 -20.73
C PRO A 196 -5.08 19.89 -20.77
N GLU A 197 -4.36 20.05 -19.65
CA GLU A 197 -2.94 19.69 -19.50
C GLU A 197 -2.66 18.21 -19.77
N GLN A 198 -3.61 17.32 -19.49
CA GLN A 198 -3.48 15.89 -19.77
C GLN A 198 -3.49 15.60 -21.26
N LEU A 199 -4.08 16.47 -22.09
CA LEU A 199 -4.24 16.25 -23.53
C LEU A 199 -2.92 16.34 -24.31
N ALA A 200 -1.83 16.75 -23.65
CA ALA A 200 -0.47 16.57 -24.15
C ALA A 200 -0.05 15.09 -24.26
N TYR A 201 -0.73 14.19 -23.53
CA TYR A 201 -0.38 12.77 -23.43
C TYR A 201 -1.51 11.84 -23.88
N VAL A 202 -2.77 12.21 -23.63
CA VAL A 202 -3.95 11.39 -23.90
C VAL A 202 -5.00 12.15 -24.72
N LYS A 203 -6.01 11.44 -25.21
CA LYS A 203 -7.16 12.05 -25.90
C LYS A 203 -8.39 11.98 -25.00
N PRO A 204 -9.40 12.85 -25.19
CA PRO A 204 -10.69 12.69 -24.53
C PRO A 204 -11.28 11.31 -24.83
N TRP A 205 -11.98 10.75 -23.85
CA TRP A 205 -12.59 9.43 -23.96
C TRP A 205 -13.96 9.40 -23.28
N GLN A 206 -14.97 8.94 -24.00
CA GLN A 206 -16.31 8.71 -23.48
C GLN A 206 -16.53 7.21 -23.33
N ALA A 207 -16.61 6.72 -22.10
CA ALA A 207 -17.09 5.36 -21.85
C ALA A 207 -18.57 5.26 -22.26
N LYS A 208 -19.01 4.07 -22.72
CA LYS A 208 -20.38 3.86 -23.20
C LYS A 208 -21.41 4.00 -22.08
N ARG A 209 -21.02 3.54 -20.88
CA ARG A 209 -21.86 3.59 -19.68
C ARG A 209 -21.07 3.51 -18.38
N LEU A 210 -21.69 4.02 -17.33
CA LEU A 210 -21.33 3.89 -15.94
C LEU A 210 -22.36 3.00 -15.24
N LEU A 211 -21.87 1.95 -14.59
CA LEU A 211 -22.68 1.01 -13.83
C LEU A 211 -22.29 1.06 -12.35
N TRP A 212 -23.22 0.73 -11.48
CA TRP A 212 -22.92 0.37 -10.09
C TRP A 212 -23.03 -1.14 -9.92
N ASN A 213 -22.01 -1.78 -9.35
CA ASN A 213 -22.08 -3.18 -8.93
C ASN A 213 -22.93 -3.29 -7.65
N ALA A 214 -24.24 -3.33 -7.86
CA ALA A 214 -25.26 -3.28 -6.83
C ALA A 214 -25.21 -4.51 -5.91
N TRP A 215 -25.39 -4.23 -4.62
CA TRP A 215 -25.54 -5.22 -3.56
C TRP A 215 -26.64 -4.76 -2.62
N HIS A 216 -27.33 -5.71 -1.98
CA HIS A 216 -28.43 -5.46 -1.05
C HIS A 216 -28.01 -5.89 0.35
N ARG A 217 -28.41 -5.13 1.38
CA ARG A 217 -28.16 -5.59 2.76
C ARG A 217 -29.05 -6.81 3.06
N PRO A 218 -28.60 -7.75 3.90
CA PRO A 218 -29.43 -8.90 4.26
C PRO A 218 -30.77 -8.44 4.85
N GLY A 219 -31.87 -8.95 4.29
CA GLY A 219 -33.24 -8.61 4.72
C GLY A 219 -33.81 -7.30 4.14
N GLU A 220 -33.05 -6.59 3.30
CA GLU A 220 -33.54 -5.39 2.61
C GLU A 220 -34.28 -5.79 1.32
N GLU A 221 -35.57 -5.45 1.24
CA GLU A 221 -36.34 -5.60 0.01
C GLU A 221 -36.01 -4.44 -0.94
N ARG A 222 -35.81 -4.79 -2.21
CA ARG A 222 -35.53 -3.80 -3.23
C ARG A 222 -36.77 -2.92 -3.45
N PRO A 223 -36.64 -1.58 -3.43
CA PRO A 223 -37.77 -0.69 -3.68
C PRO A 223 -38.43 -1.00 -5.04
N ALA A 224 -39.76 -0.97 -5.10
CA ALA A 224 -40.50 -1.15 -6.37
C ALA A 224 -40.14 -0.11 -7.44
N THR A 225 -39.57 1.03 -7.03
CA THR A 225 -39.10 2.12 -7.89
C THR A 225 -37.64 1.98 -8.33
N ALA A 226 -36.94 0.91 -7.93
CA ALA A 226 -35.53 0.74 -8.24
C ALA A 226 -35.30 0.50 -9.76
N PRO A 227 -34.22 1.07 -10.36
CA PRO A 227 -33.91 0.86 -11.78
C PRO A 227 -33.68 -0.62 -12.09
N PRO A 228 -34.07 -1.16 -13.26
CA PRO A 228 -33.83 -2.55 -13.63
C PRO A 228 -32.38 -2.99 -13.36
N GLN A 229 -32.22 -4.20 -12.82
CA GLN A 229 -30.89 -4.76 -12.54
C GLN A 229 -30.53 -5.79 -13.61
N LEU A 230 -29.33 -5.66 -14.17
CA LEU A 230 -28.70 -6.77 -14.87
C LEU A 230 -28.17 -7.77 -13.85
N SER A 231 -28.11 -9.04 -14.22
CA SER A 231 -27.51 -10.08 -13.38
C SER A 231 -26.49 -10.88 -14.16
N VAL A 232 -25.36 -11.17 -13.54
CA VAL A 232 -24.36 -12.13 -14.02
C VAL A 232 -24.13 -13.15 -12.93
N ASP A 233 -24.15 -14.43 -13.28
CA ASP A 233 -23.76 -15.50 -12.36
C ASP A 233 -22.24 -15.64 -12.32
N LEU A 234 -21.60 -15.13 -11.28
CA LEU A 234 -20.15 -15.25 -11.07
C LEU A 234 -19.75 -16.60 -10.47
N GLY A 235 -20.73 -17.40 -10.02
CA GLY A 235 -20.55 -18.78 -9.59
C GLY A 235 -20.66 -19.79 -10.72
N ALA A 236 -20.87 -19.32 -11.96
CA ALA A 236 -20.91 -20.17 -13.13
C ALA A 236 -19.59 -20.91 -13.33
N TRP A 237 -19.70 -22.22 -13.59
CA TRP A 237 -18.58 -23.11 -13.87
C TRP A 237 -17.95 -22.81 -15.24
N ASP A 238 -16.63 -22.63 -15.29
CA ASP A 238 -15.87 -22.57 -16.54
C ASP A 238 -15.16 -23.92 -16.78
N PRO A 239 -15.60 -24.72 -17.78
CA PRO A 239 -15.01 -26.03 -18.05
C PRO A 239 -13.54 -26.00 -18.48
N LEU A 240 -13.05 -24.88 -19.04
CA LEU A 240 -11.66 -24.75 -19.44
C LEU A 240 -10.75 -24.53 -18.23
N LEU A 241 -11.19 -23.69 -17.29
CA LEU A 241 -10.45 -23.41 -16.07
C LEU A 241 -10.57 -24.52 -15.03
N GLY A 242 -11.66 -25.30 -15.06
CA GLY A 242 -11.93 -26.28 -14.02
C GLY A 242 -12.30 -25.64 -12.68
N GLU A 243 -12.73 -24.37 -12.68
CA GLU A 243 -13.19 -23.61 -11.51
C GLU A 243 -14.25 -22.58 -11.92
N SER A 244 -15.06 -22.11 -10.97
CA SER A 244 -15.90 -20.93 -11.14
C SER A 244 -15.14 -19.63 -10.82
N TYR A 245 -15.63 -18.48 -11.29
CA TYR A 245 -15.00 -17.19 -10.98
C TYR A 245 -15.06 -16.85 -9.48
N ALA A 246 -16.09 -17.35 -8.76
CA ALA A 246 -16.18 -17.25 -7.31
C ALA A 246 -15.13 -18.08 -6.56
N GLU A 247 -14.61 -19.15 -7.16
CA GLU A 247 -13.49 -19.93 -6.60
C GLU A 247 -12.16 -19.18 -6.79
N PHE A 248 -11.88 -18.65 -7.99
CA PHE A 248 -10.74 -17.74 -8.22
C PHE A 248 -10.78 -16.52 -7.30
N ALA A 249 -11.97 -15.98 -7.08
CA ALA A 249 -12.19 -14.83 -6.21
C ALA A 249 -11.73 -15.08 -4.78
N ALA A 250 -11.92 -16.31 -4.27
CA ALA A 250 -11.49 -16.67 -2.92
C ALA A 250 -9.95 -16.67 -2.80
N ALA A 251 -9.24 -17.21 -3.80
CA ALA A 251 -7.78 -17.17 -3.85
C ALA A 251 -7.25 -15.73 -3.99
N SER A 252 -7.82 -14.96 -4.93
CA SER A 252 -7.47 -13.54 -5.13
C SER A 252 -7.71 -12.71 -3.87
N ARG A 253 -8.89 -12.84 -3.25
CA ARG A 253 -9.25 -12.12 -2.02
C ARG A 253 -8.34 -12.50 -0.85
N SER A 254 -7.89 -13.75 -0.79
CA SER A 254 -6.97 -14.24 0.26
C SER A 254 -5.54 -13.67 0.15
N MET A 255 -5.23 -12.91 -0.91
CA MET A 255 -3.96 -12.16 -0.99
C MET A 255 -3.97 -10.87 -0.16
N HIS A 256 -5.14 -10.35 0.23
CA HIS A 256 -5.29 -9.23 1.17
C HIS A 256 -5.02 -9.67 2.62
N LYS A 257 -3.81 -10.20 2.86
CA LYS A 257 -3.44 -10.84 4.12
C LYS A 257 -3.32 -9.83 5.25
N SER A 258 -2.80 -8.63 4.97
CA SER A 258 -2.75 -7.53 5.93
C SER A 258 -4.12 -7.17 6.51
N GLN A 259 -5.21 -7.45 5.78
CA GLN A 259 -6.58 -7.19 6.21
C GLN A 259 -7.28 -8.39 6.84
N GLY A 260 -6.70 -9.59 6.77
CA GLY A 260 -7.37 -10.80 7.21
C GLY A 260 -8.54 -11.23 6.33
N PHE A 261 -8.50 -10.89 5.03
CA PHE A 261 -9.59 -11.18 4.09
C PHE A 261 -9.56 -12.59 3.49
N GLY A 262 -8.92 -13.53 4.18
CA GLY A 262 -8.91 -14.94 3.81
C GLY A 262 -10.33 -15.47 3.58
N ALA A 263 -10.55 -16.16 2.47
CA ALA A 263 -11.88 -16.61 2.06
C ALA A 263 -11.85 -18.07 1.60
N SER A 264 -12.88 -18.83 1.98
CA SER A 264 -13.11 -20.17 1.44
C SER A 264 -13.75 -20.10 0.05
N PRO A 265 -13.35 -20.97 -0.90
CA PRO A 265 -14.00 -21.05 -2.21
C PRO A 265 -15.49 -21.39 -2.08
N ARG A 266 -16.34 -20.72 -2.86
CA ARG A 266 -17.79 -20.96 -2.91
C ARG A 266 -18.17 -21.56 -4.26
N ARG A 267 -18.83 -22.72 -4.23
CA ARG A 267 -19.31 -23.44 -5.43
C ARG A 267 -20.80 -23.23 -5.65
N GLY A 268 -21.21 -23.29 -6.91
CA GLY A 268 -22.59 -23.06 -7.34
C GLY A 268 -22.90 -21.59 -7.60
N SER A 269 -24.14 -21.31 -8.02
CA SER A 269 -24.55 -19.98 -8.50
C SER A 269 -24.33 -18.86 -7.48
N VAL A 270 -23.73 -17.77 -7.94
CA VAL A 270 -23.48 -16.52 -7.20
C VAL A 270 -23.91 -15.33 -8.08
N PRO A 271 -25.21 -15.00 -8.12
CA PRO A 271 -25.69 -13.88 -8.91
C PRO A 271 -25.14 -12.55 -8.36
N ASN A 272 -24.65 -11.72 -9.27
CA ASN A 272 -24.20 -10.35 -9.02
C ASN A 272 -24.98 -9.40 -9.89
N TYR A 273 -25.35 -8.26 -9.31
CA TYR A 273 -26.27 -7.32 -9.94
C TYR A 273 -25.59 -6.02 -10.36
N PHE A 274 -26.16 -5.38 -11.38
CA PHE A 274 -25.69 -4.09 -11.89
C PHE A 274 -26.85 -3.15 -12.17
N GLU A 275 -26.66 -1.89 -11.79
CA GLU A 275 -27.59 -0.81 -12.10
C GLU A 275 -26.91 0.22 -13.01
N LEU A 276 -27.66 0.73 -13.99
CA LEU A 276 -27.20 1.81 -14.85
C LEU A 276 -27.22 3.13 -14.08
N VAL A 277 -26.06 3.78 -13.99
CA VAL A 277 -25.92 5.10 -13.36
C VAL A 277 -25.94 6.21 -14.41
N ALA A 278 -25.22 6.04 -15.52
CA ALA A 278 -25.16 7.00 -16.61
C ALA A 278 -24.78 6.34 -17.95
N GLY A 279 -25.06 7.02 -19.06
CA GLY A 279 -24.73 6.57 -20.41
C GLY A 279 -25.86 5.83 -21.11
N GLU A 280 -25.52 5.04 -22.13
CA GLU A 280 -26.53 4.37 -22.95
C GLU A 280 -27.23 3.21 -22.21
N PRO A 281 -28.55 3.03 -22.38
CA PRO A 281 -29.32 1.94 -21.78
C PRO A 281 -28.75 0.56 -22.09
N VAL A 282 -29.03 -0.38 -21.18
CA VAL A 282 -28.56 -1.77 -21.24
C VAL A 282 -29.65 -2.69 -20.71
N THR A 283 -29.80 -3.89 -21.29
CA THR A 283 -30.95 -4.77 -20.98
C THR A 283 -30.58 -6.21 -20.68
N LYS A 284 -29.53 -6.75 -21.32
CA LYS A 284 -29.17 -8.17 -21.21
C LYS A 284 -27.74 -8.35 -20.72
N ASP A 285 -26.80 -7.64 -21.33
CA ASP A 285 -25.38 -7.78 -21.07
C ASP A 285 -24.74 -6.43 -20.82
N ILE A 286 -23.82 -6.32 -19.86
CA ILE A 286 -23.16 -5.05 -19.54
C ILE A 286 -22.42 -4.43 -20.74
N PHE A 287 -22.12 -5.20 -21.80
CA PHE A 287 -21.52 -4.75 -23.05
C PHE A 287 -22.51 -4.61 -24.23
N ASP A 288 -23.83 -4.63 -24.00
CA ASP A 288 -24.83 -4.45 -25.08
C ASP A 288 -24.50 -3.24 -25.95
N GLY A 289 -24.50 -3.40 -27.28
CA GLY A 289 -24.24 -2.31 -28.23
C GLY A 289 -22.77 -1.84 -28.31
N ILE A 290 -21.82 -2.63 -27.78
CA ILE A 290 -20.38 -2.36 -27.87
C ILE A 290 -19.74 -3.40 -28.79
N ASP A 291 -19.06 -2.95 -29.85
CA ASP A 291 -18.24 -3.84 -30.69
C ASP A 291 -16.96 -4.21 -29.92
N LEU A 292 -16.90 -5.43 -29.42
CA LEU A 292 -15.74 -5.98 -28.71
C LEU A 292 -14.73 -6.64 -29.66
N THR A 293 -14.94 -6.59 -30.97
CA THR A 293 -14.08 -7.25 -31.96
C THR A 293 -13.07 -6.29 -32.58
N TRP A 294 -12.17 -6.82 -33.41
CA TRP A 294 -11.28 -6.02 -34.25
C TRP A 294 -12.00 -5.18 -35.31
N GLY A 295 -13.32 -5.35 -35.50
CA GLY A 295 -14.14 -4.52 -36.40
C GLY A 295 -14.09 -3.03 -36.05
N ARG A 296 -13.92 -2.71 -34.75
CA ARG A 296 -13.83 -1.34 -34.25
C ARG A 296 -12.53 -0.62 -34.60
N VAL A 297 -11.49 -1.36 -34.98
CA VAL A 297 -10.17 -0.80 -35.33
C VAL A 297 -10.05 -0.76 -36.84
N THR A 298 -9.76 0.41 -37.41
CA THR A 298 -9.55 0.55 -38.86
C THR A 298 -8.44 -0.38 -39.35
N GLY A 299 -8.75 -1.29 -40.26
CA GLY A 299 -7.82 -2.33 -40.76
C GLY A 299 -7.76 -3.60 -39.92
N GLY A 300 -8.44 -3.66 -38.76
CA GLY A 300 -8.40 -4.78 -37.82
C GLY A 300 -8.98 -6.10 -38.36
N GLY A 301 -9.82 -6.06 -39.40
CA GLY A 301 -10.38 -7.28 -40.02
C GLY A 301 -9.32 -8.24 -40.56
N ALA A 302 -8.15 -7.75 -41.01
CA ALA A 302 -7.04 -8.61 -41.42
C ALA A 302 -6.40 -9.33 -40.21
N VAL A 303 -6.23 -8.62 -39.10
CA VAL A 303 -5.73 -9.19 -37.83
C VAL A 303 -6.69 -10.26 -37.32
N ALA A 304 -8.00 -9.99 -37.32
CA ALA A 304 -9.02 -10.95 -36.91
C ALA A 304 -8.90 -12.30 -37.67
N LYS A 305 -8.76 -12.26 -38.99
CA LYS A 305 -8.60 -13.46 -39.83
C LYS A 305 -7.34 -14.26 -39.47
N LEU A 306 -6.24 -13.57 -39.22
CA LEU A 306 -4.97 -14.19 -38.84
C LEU A 306 -5.02 -14.82 -37.44
N LEU A 307 -5.71 -14.17 -36.50
CA LEU A 307 -5.95 -14.73 -35.17
C LEU A 307 -6.89 -15.94 -35.21
N SER A 308 -7.92 -15.93 -36.06
CA SER A 308 -8.75 -17.12 -36.29
C SER A 308 -7.94 -18.29 -36.87
N LYS A 309 -7.00 -18.01 -37.79
CA LYS A 309 -6.05 -19.01 -38.31
C LYS A 309 -5.13 -19.53 -37.20
N ALA A 310 -4.64 -18.68 -36.31
CA ALA A 310 -3.81 -19.07 -35.17
C ALA A 310 -4.58 -19.96 -34.17
N LEU A 311 -5.82 -19.62 -33.86
CA LEU A 311 -6.72 -20.42 -33.03
C LEU A 311 -7.02 -21.79 -33.65
N ALA A 312 -7.28 -21.85 -34.96
CA ALA A 312 -7.54 -23.11 -35.65
C ALA A 312 -6.31 -24.03 -35.69
N ALA A 313 -5.10 -23.47 -35.65
CA ALA A 313 -3.85 -24.23 -35.63
C ALA A 313 -3.40 -24.64 -34.20
N TYR A 314 -4.01 -24.08 -33.16
CA TYR A 314 -3.62 -24.31 -31.78
C TYR A 314 -4.08 -25.68 -31.27
N THR A 315 -3.19 -26.42 -30.61
CA THR A 315 -3.54 -27.55 -29.75
C THR A 315 -2.76 -27.45 -28.44
N ASP A 316 -3.30 -28.04 -27.37
CA ASP A 316 -2.67 -27.98 -26.04
C ASP A 316 -1.30 -28.68 -26.02
N GLU A 317 -1.14 -29.75 -26.81
CA GLU A 317 0.10 -30.52 -26.96
C GLU A 317 1.11 -29.87 -27.93
N ASN A 318 0.65 -28.99 -28.83
CA ASN A 318 1.51 -28.35 -29.83
C ASN A 318 1.11 -26.87 -30.06
N PRO A 319 1.27 -26.02 -29.05
CA PRO A 319 0.94 -24.60 -29.16
C PRO A 319 1.83 -23.86 -30.18
N ALA A 320 3.00 -24.43 -30.49
CA ALA A 320 3.96 -23.91 -31.47
C ALA A 320 3.38 -23.87 -32.90
N ALA A 321 2.39 -24.72 -33.21
CA ALA A 321 1.71 -24.73 -34.51
C ALA A 321 1.00 -23.40 -34.83
N SER A 322 0.60 -22.62 -33.82
CA SER A 322 -0.03 -21.31 -34.00
C SER A 322 0.95 -20.19 -34.33
N VAL A 323 2.24 -20.36 -34.01
CA VAL A 323 3.25 -19.29 -34.07
C VAL A 323 3.40 -18.66 -35.46
N PRO A 324 3.41 -19.40 -36.58
CA PRO A 324 3.45 -18.78 -37.91
C PRO A 324 2.31 -17.78 -38.16
N ALA A 325 1.07 -18.14 -37.80
CA ALA A 325 -0.08 -17.25 -37.93
C ALA A 325 -0.03 -16.08 -36.94
N LEU A 326 0.52 -16.29 -35.74
CA LEU A 326 0.76 -15.21 -34.76
C LEU A 326 1.81 -14.20 -35.26
N LEU A 327 2.88 -14.65 -35.91
CA LEU A 327 3.87 -13.73 -36.51
C LEU A 327 3.26 -12.90 -37.65
N GLU A 328 2.44 -13.54 -38.50
CA GLU A 328 1.66 -12.82 -39.51
C GLU A 328 0.73 -11.78 -38.87
N ALA A 329 0.04 -12.15 -37.78
CA ALA A 329 -0.84 -11.26 -37.04
C ALA A 329 -0.07 -10.09 -36.39
N LEU A 330 1.12 -10.34 -35.82
CA LEU A 330 1.99 -9.29 -35.28
C LEU A 330 2.37 -8.28 -36.36
N ALA A 331 2.80 -8.76 -37.52
CA ALA A 331 3.16 -7.89 -38.64
C ALA A 331 1.96 -7.10 -39.18
N ALA A 332 0.74 -7.66 -39.09
CA ALA A 332 -0.48 -6.94 -39.44
C ALA A 332 -0.84 -5.87 -38.40
N VAL A 333 -0.71 -6.18 -37.11
CA VAL A 333 -0.89 -5.23 -35.99
C VAL A 333 0.10 -4.06 -36.10
N ASP A 334 1.36 -4.32 -36.45
CA ASP A 334 2.41 -3.31 -36.62
C ASP A 334 2.13 -2.30 -37.75
N ARG A 335 1.22 -2.64 -38.67
CA ARG A 335 0.79 -1.75 -39.78
C ARG A 335 -0.49 -0.98 -39.47
N LEU A 336 -1.16 -1.27 -38.36
CA LEU A 336 -2.37 -0.55 -37.96
C LEU A 336 -2.05 0.89 -37.55
N PRO A 337 -3.00 1.82 -37.71
CA PRO A 337 -2.83 3.18 -37.22
C PRO A 337 -2.58 3.20 -35.70
N PRO A 338 -1.82 4.18 -35.18
CA PRO A 338 -1.57 4.29 -33.75
C PRO A 338 -2.86 4.43 -32.95
N ASP A 339 -3.11 3.44 -32.07
CA ASP A 339 -4.19 3.44 -31.10
C ASP A 339 -3.72 2.70 -29.82
N PRO A 340 -4.09 3.15 -28.61
CA PRO A 340 -3.72 2.46 -27.37
C PRO A 340 -4.14 1.00 -27.32
N SER A 341 -5.29 0.63 -27.88
CA SER A 341 -5.75 -0.76 -27.93
C SER A 341 -4.85 -1.61 -28.83
N VAL A 342 -4.33 -1.03 -29.92
CA VAL A 342 -3.35 -1.68 -30.81
C VAL A 342 -2.03 -1.92 -30.06
N ALA A 343 -1.54 -0.94 -29.29
CA ALA A 343 -0.32 -1.11 -28.49
C ALA A 343 -0.47 -2.19 -27.41
N VAL A 344 -1.62 -2.26 -26.73
CA VAL A 344 -1.94 -3.33 -25.76
C VAL A 344 -1.98 -4.69 -26.45
N LYS A 345 -2.72 -4.81 -27.56
CA LYS A 345 -2.85 -6.09 -28.28
C LYS A 345 -1.53 -6.56 -28.87
N ARG A 346 -0.66 -5.64 -29.32
CA ARG A 346 0.70 -5.96 -29.76
C ARG A 346 1.52 -6.60 -28.64
N ARG A 347 1.45 -6.05 -27.41
CA ARG A 347 2.13 -6.61 -26.23
C ARG A 347 1.59 -7.99 -25.89
N GLU A 348 0.27 -8.13 -25.76
CA GLU A 348 -0.38 -9.43 -25.49
C GLU A 348 -0.02 -10.47 -26.55
N LEU A 349 0.09 -10.07 -27.81
CA LEU A 349 0.44 -10.97 -28.90
C LEU A 349 1.91 -11.46 -28.81
N LEU A 350 2.85 -10.59 -28.37
CA LEU A 350 4.22 -11.01 -28.05
C LEU A 350 4.26 -11.97 -26.84
N GLU A 351 3.42 -11.74 -25.83
CA GLU A 351 3.26 -12.65 -24.68
C GLU A 351 2.76 -14.02 -25.14
N VAL A 352 1.73 -14.07 -25.99
CA VAL A 352 1.20 -15.34 -26.53
C VAL A 352 2.23 -16.05 -27.43
N ILE A 353 3.00 -15.33 -28.25
CA ILE A 353 4.13 -15.93 -29.01
C ILE A 353 5.15 -16.55 -28.06
N THR A 354 5.48 -15.85 -26.96
CA THR A 354 6.41 -16.35 -25.93
C THR A 354 5.89 -17.65 -25.32
N GLN A 355 4.61 -17.68 -24.95
CA GLN A 355 3.96 -18.86 -24.36
C GLN A 355 3.89 -20.03 -25.35
N CYS A 356 3.50 -19.77 -26.61
CA CYS A 356 3.39 -20.80 -27.64
C CYS A 356 4.73 -21.39 -28.08
N THR A 357 5.82 -20.63 -27.96
CA THR A 357 7.19 -21.12 -28.22
C THR A 357 7.87 -21.71 -26.99
N GLY A 358 7.29 -21.49 -25.79
CA GLY A 358 7.98 -21.73 -24.53
C GLY A 358 9.30 -20.96 -24.44
N LEU A 359 9.43 -19.83 -25.15
CA LEU A 359 10.59 -18.95 -25.08
C LEU A 359 10.67 -18.41 -23.65
N TRP A 360 11.80 -18.65 -23.01
CA TRP A 360 12.07 -18.12 -21.69
C TRP A 360 13.30 -17.23 -21.74
N VAL A 361 13.20 -15.99 -21.26
CA VAL A 361 14.29 -15.02 -21.14
C VAL A 361 14.31 -14.38 -19.75
N GLU A 362 15.50 -14.21 -19.18
CA GLU A 362 15.68 -13.57 -17.88
C GLU A 362 16.97 -12.74 -17.84
N ALA A 363 16.98 -11.72 -16.98
CA ALA A 363 18.16 -10.91 -16.68
C ALA A 363 18.39 -10.88 -15.17
N VAL A 364 19.42 -11.60 -14.71
CA VAL A 364 19.70 -11.78 -13.28
C VAL A 364 20.89 -10.93 -12.86
N ALA A 365 20.70 -10.01 -11.92
CA ALA A 365 21.78 -9.25 -11.32
C ALA A 365 22.60 -10.10 -10.34
N ALA A 366 23.92 -9.90 -10.34
CA ALA A 366 24.83 -10.54 -9.39
C ALA A 366 24.62 -10.04 -7.94
N ASP A 367 24.22 -8.79 -7.79
CA ASP A 367 23.96 -8.14 -6.50
C ASP A 367 22.51 -7.61 -6.45
N PRO A 368 21.88 -7.53 -5.27
CA PRO A 368 20.51 -7.02 -5.12
C PRO A 368 20.41 -5.50 -5.28
N SER A 369 21.53 -4.78 -5.16
CA SER A 369 21.55 -3.32 -5.22
C SER A 369 22.85 -2.74 -5.79
N VAL A 370 22.74 -1.52 -6.29
CA VAL A 370 23.85 -0.74 -6.87
C VAL A 370 23.69 0.74 -6.50
N ALA A 371 24.79 1.46 -6.26
CA ALA A 371 24.72 2.89 -6.05
C ALA A 371 24.77 3.68 -7.37
N PRO A 372 24.24 4.92 -7.42
CA PRO A 372 24.42 5.77 -8.60
C PRO A 372 25.90 5.91 -8.97
N GLY A 373 26.21 5.79 -10.27
CA GLY A 373 27.59 5.76 -10.77
C GLY A 373 28.29 4.39 -10.67
N GLY A 374 27.65 3.41 -10.03
CA GLY A 374 28.15 2.03 -9.93
C GLY A 374 27.88 1.19 -11.17
N SER A 375 28.37 -0.05 -11.15
CA SER A 375 28.15 -1.03 -12.23
C SER A 375 27.52 -2.30 -11.69
N VAL A 376 26.64 -2.91 -12.49
CA VAL A 376 25.97 -4.17 -12.17
C VAL A 376 26.36 -5.25 -13.19
N GLY A 377 26.82 -6.39 -12.69
CA GLY A 377 26.99 -7.61 -13.49
C GLY A 377 25.64 -8.30 -13.66
N ILE A 378 25.29 -8.67 -14.89
CA ILE A 378 24.02 -9.27 -15.26
C ILE A 378 24.27 -10.55 -16.05
N THR A 379 23.63 -11.64 -15.64
CA THR A 379 23.54 -12.87 -16.41
C THR A 379 22.24 -12.85 -17.21
N ALA A 380 22.34 -12.74 -18.53
CA ALA A 380 21.22 -12.81 -19.46
C ALA A 380 21.06 -14.24 -19.96
N SER A 381 19.91 -14.87 -19.75
CA SER A 381 19.65 -16.25 -20.18
C SER A 381 18.46 -16.31 -21.12
N ALA A 382 18.52 -17.18 -22.13
CA ALA A 382 17.44 -17.46 -23.07
C ALA A 382 17.31 -18.97 -23.35
N VAL A 383 16.09 -19.49 -23.41
CA VAL A 383 15.76 -20.90 -23.73
C VAL A 383 14.59 -20.92 -24.71
N ASN A 384 14.66 -21.73 -25.76
CA ASN A 384 13.53 -22.02 -26.66
C ASN A 384 13.01 -23.43 -26.38
N ARG A 385 11.74 -23.61 -26.04
CA ARG A 385 11.14 -24.94 -25.76
C ARG A 385 10.17 -25.40 -26.85
N SER A 386 10.33 -24.90 -28.07
CA SER A 386 9.50 -25.29 -29.22
C SER A 386 10.34 -25.73 -30.42
N SER A 387 9.64 -26.30 -31.40
CA SER A 387 10.19 -26.62 -32.71
C SER A 387 10.35 -25.40 -33.62
N VAL A 388 9.85 -24.22 -33.22
CA VAL A 388 10.00 -22.98 -34.00
C VAL A 388 11.46 -22.53 -33.95
N PRO A 389 12.13 -22.32 -35.10
CA PRO A 389 13.49 -21.80 -35.11
C PRO A 389 13.55 -20.37 -34.58
N LEU A 390 14.24 -20.19 -33.44
CA LEU A 390 14.50 -18.89 -32.82
C LEU A 390 16.00 -18.59 -32.81
N THR A 391 16.38 -17.33 -33.00
CA THR A 391 17.78 -16.86 -32.89
C THR A 391 17.86 -15.67 -31.95
N LEU A 392 18.63 -15.74 -30.87
CA LEU A 392 18.96 -14.57 -30.06
C LEU A 392 19.98 -13.73 -30.82
N SER A 393 19.54 -12.60 -31.35
CA SER A 393 20.36 -11.74 -32.21
C SER A 393 21.13 -10.69 -31.42
N ARG A 394 20.51 -10.08 -30.41
CA ARG A 394 21.04 -8.90 -29.72
C ARG A 394 20.51 -8.77 -28.30
N LEU A 395 21.36 -8.26 -27.41
CA LEU A 395 21.02 -7.81 -26.05
C LEU A 395 21.25 -6.31 -25.95
N GLU A 396 20.28 -5.56 -25.43
CA GLU A 396 20.39 -4.10 -25.23
C GLU A 396 19.96 -3.72 -23.82
N ALA A 397 20.66 -2.77 -23.20
CA ALA A 397 20.24 -2.17 -21.94
C ALA A 397 20.22 -0.63 -22.07
N PRO A 398 19.61 0.10 -21.13
CA PRO A 398 19.82 1.53 -21.00
C PRO A 398 21.31 1.91 -20.97
N PHE A 399 21.57 3.19 -21.20
CA PHE A 399 22.92 3.79 -21.08
C PHE A 399 23.93 3.29 -22.12
N GLY A 400 23.46 2.74 -23.24
CA GLY A 400 24.28 2.50 -24.44
C GLY A 400 24.86 1.09 -24.57
N LEU A 401 24.50 0.14 -23.69
CA LEU A 401 24.87 -1.26 -23.89
C LEU A 401 24.11 -1.85 -25.07
N SER A 402 24.84 -2.32 -26.08
CA SER A 402 24.31 -3.15 -27.18
C SER A 402 25.32 -4.23 -27.52
N VAL A 403 24.93 -5.49 -27.31
CA VAL A 403 25.76 -6.67 -27.54
C VAL A 403 25.13 -7.51 -28.63
N LYS A 404 25.84 -7.67 -29.74
CA LYS A 404 25.48 -8.60 -30.80
C LYS A 404 25.78 -10.03 -30.34
N VAL A 405 24.79 -10.92 -30.46
CA VAL A 405 24.87 -12.32 -30.00
C VAL A 405 24.84 -13.28 -31.19
N ASP A 406 23.82 -13.19 -32.05
CA ASP A 406 23.59 -14.06 -33.22
C ASP A 406 23.75 -15.57 -32.94
N VAL A 407 23.05 -16.07 -31.91
CA VAL A 407 23.08 -17.49 -31.52
C VAL A 407 21.73 -18.16 -31.76
N PRO A 408 21.68 -19.31 -32.47
CA PRO A 408 20.44 -20.09 -32.57
C PRO A 408 20.05 -20.65 -31.20
N LEU A 409 18.78 -20.51 -30.82
CA LEU A 409 18.22 -21.10 -29.60
C LEU A 409 17.76 -22.52 -29.91
N LEU A 410 18.63 -23.49 -29.66
CA LEU A 410 18.33 -24.92 -29.81
C LEU A 410 17.27 -25.36 -28.80
N TYR A 411 16.51 -26.39 -29.17
CA TYR A 411 15.42 -26.91 -28.33
C TYR A 411 15.91 -27.26 -26.92
N ASN A 412 15.32 -26.59 -25.94
CA ASN A 412 15.51 -26.76 -24.51
C ASN A 412 16.98 -26.67 -24.05
N GLN A 413 17.83 -25.94 -24.76
CA GLN A 413 19.20 -25.67 -24.37
C GLN A 413 19.36 -24.19 -23.99
N PRO A 414 19.80 -23.87 -22.77
CA PRO A 414 19.98 -22.49 -22.34
C PRO A 414 21.19 -21.85 -23.03
N VAL A 415 21.01 -20.61 -23.46
CA VAL A 415 22.09 -19.71 -23.89
C VAL A 415 22.21 -18.61 -22.85
N SER A 416 23.38 -18.53 -22.20
CA SER A 416 23.67 -17.48 -21.22
C SER A 416 24.79 -16.54 -21.70
N ARG A 417 24.66 -15.25 -21.39
CA ARG A 417 25.64 -14.20 -21.67
C ARG A 417 25.77 -13.30 -20.46
N ASN A 418 27.01 -13.05 -20.04
CA ASN A 418 27.30 -12.08 -18.98
C ASN A 418 27.51 -10.71 -19.61
N VAL A 419 26.82 -9.71 -19.09
CA VAL A 419 26.98 -8.31 -19.48
C VAL A 419 27.19 -7.47 -18.23
N THR A 420 27.80 -6.30 -18.38
CA THR A 420 27.96 -5.33 -17.29
C THR A 420 27.36 -4.01 -17.73
N VAL A 421 26.52 -3.42 -16.88
CA VAL A 421 25.91 -2.12 -17.14
C VAL A 421 26.39 -1.13 -16.10
N ALA A 422 26.93 -0.01 -16.54
CA ALA A 422 27.28 1.12 -15.67
C ALA A 422 26.09 2.08 -15.59
N LEU A 423 25.69 2.43 -14.38
CA LEU A 423 24.61 3.39 -14.12
C LEU A 423 25.19 4.81 -14.10
N PRO A 424 24.51 5.81 -14.68
CA PRO A 424 24.91 7.20 -14.52
C PRO A 424 24.95 7.65 -13.05
N PRO A 425 25.83 8.59 -12.67
CA PRO A 425 25.88 9.15 -11.30
C PRO A 425 24.59 9.82 -10.82
N GLY A 426 23.74 10.29 -11.74
CA GLY A 426 22.44 10.92 -11.44
C GLY A 426 21.25 9.96 -11.50
N THR A 427 21.47 8.64 -11.46
CA THR A 427 20.36 7.67 -11.46
C THR A 427 19.56 7.80 -10.17
N PRO A 428 18.22 7.97 -10.23
CA PRO A 428 17.41 8.11 -9.03
C PRO A 428 17.39 6.81 -8.22
N TYR A 429 17.16 6.92 -6.91
CA TYR A 429 17.02 5.76 -6.04
C TYR A 429 15.72 4.99 -6.29
N SER A 430 15.71 3.68 -6.03
CA SER A 430 14.57 2.78 -6.25
C SER A 430 13.45 2.86 -5.20
N GLN A 431 13.14 4.06 -4.71
CA GLN A 431 12.03 4.28 -3.78
C GLN A 431 10.71 4.47 -4.53
N PRO A 432 9.56 3.92 -4.08
CA PRO A 432 8.26 4.16 -4.71
C PRO A 432 8.02 5.64 -5.02
N TYR A 433 7.62 5.96 -6.26
CA TYR A 433 7.57 7.34 -6.74
C TYR A 433 6.65 8.24 -5.91
N TRP A 434 5.61 7.67 -5.31
CA TRP A 434 4.66 8.38 -4.45
C TRP A 434 5.22 8.71 -3.06
N LEU A 435 6.32 8.07 -2.66
CA LEU A 435 7.05 8.29 -1.40
C LEU A 435 8.39 9.01 -1.61
N ALA A 436 8.71 9.42 -2.84
CA ALA A 436 9.98 10.09 -3.15
C ALA A 436 10.09 11.48 -2.48
N ASN A 437 8.95 12.11 -2.15
CA ASN A 437 8.90 13.35 -1.37
C ASN A 437 7.93 13.18 -0.20
N GLY A 438 8.14 13.93 0.88
CA GLY A 438 7.24 13.94 2.03
C GLY A 438 5.83 14.44 1.65
N HIS A 439 4.80 13.86 2.27
CA HIS A 439 3.40 14.16 1.99
C HIS A 439 2.61 14.46 3.28
N GLY A 440 1.42 15.06 3.11
CA GLY A 440 0.43 15.19 4.17
C GLY A 440 -0.68 14.14 4.02
N ASN A 441 -1.82 14.39 4.67
CA ASN A 441 -2.97 13.46 4.71
C ASN A 441 -3.83 13.46 3.43
N GLY A 442 -3.59 14.39 2.50
CA GLY A 442 -4.43 14.56 1.31
C GLY A 442 -3.92 13.79 0.09
N LEU A 443 -2.72 14.15 -0.37
CA LEU A 443 -2.16 13.68 -1.64
C LEU A 443 -0.67 13.35 -1.51
N TYR A 444 -0.26 12.29 -2.19
CA TYR A 444 1.13 12.04 -2.52
C TYR A 444 1.62 13.05 -3.58
N PRO A 445 2.74 13.75 -3.36
CA PRO A 445 3.27 14.78 -4.25
C PRO A 445 3.98 14.16 -5.46
N VAL A 446 3.19 13.78 -6.46
CA VAL A 446 3.70 13.21 -7.73
C VAL A 446 3.56 14.26 -8.83
N GLY A 447 4.71 14.73 -9.32
CA GLY A 447 4.80 15.77 -10.36
C GLY A 447 4.83 15.22 -11.79
N ASP A 448 5.22 13.96 -11.99
CA ASP A 448 5.22 13.33 -13.32
C ASP A 448 3.85 12.71 -13.62
N GLN A 449 3.15 13.27 -14.61
CA GLN A 449 1.84 12.82 -15.06
C GLN A 449 1.83 11.35 -15.49
N ALA A 450 2.93 10.83 -16.06
CA ALA A 450 3.00 9.46 -16.54
C ALA A 450 3.10 8.42 -15.41
N LEU A 451 3.47 8.84 -14.20
CA LEU A 451 3.50 7.98 -13.01
C LEU A 451 2.14 7.94 -12.28
N ILE A 452 1.26 8.92 -12.51
CA ILE A 452 -0.09 8.88 -11.92
C ILE A 452 -0.85 7.69 -12.55
N GLY A 453 -1.52 6.89 -11.72
CA GLY A 453 -2.22 5.69 -12.18
C GLY A 453 -1.39 4.41 -12.05
N VAL A 454 -0.05 4.45 -12.11
CA VAL A 454 0.74 3.20 -12.14
C VAL A 454 1.03 2.67 -10.73
N PRO A 455 1.01 1.33 -10.52
CA PRO A 455 1.14 0.74 -9.18
C PRO A 455 2.59 0.63 -8.69
N ARG A 456 3.58 0.65 -9.59
CA ARG A 456 5.01 0.57 -9.25
C ARG A 456 5.82 1.54 -10.09
N ASN A 457 7.05 1.80 -9.66
CA ASN A 457 8.06 2.42 -10.51
C ASN A 457 8.34 1.55 -11.75
N PRO A 458 8.74 2.16 -12.87
CA PRO A 458 9.48 1.43 -13.89
C PRO A 458 10.73 0.78 -13.27
N PRO A 459 11.16 -0.39 -13.77
CA PRO A 459 12.35 -1.04 -13.24
C PRO A 459 13.57 -0.13 -13.41
N ALA A 460 14.42 -0.04 -12.38
CA ALA A 460 15.61 0.81 -12.41
C ALA A 460 16.58 0.42 -13.54
N LEU A 461 16.57 -0.86 -13.91
CA LEU A 461 17.28 -1.36 -15.07
C LEU A 461 16.48 -2.47 -15.76
N TRP A 462 16.52 -2.49 -17.08
CA TRP A 462 15.94 -3.54 -17.92
C TRP A 462 16.96 -4.04 -18.94
N LEU A 463 16.75 -5.25 -19.43
CA LEU A 463 17.49 -5.83 -20.55
C LEU A 463 16.51 -6.23 -21.66
N ALA A 464 16.79 -5.81 -22.89
CA ALA A 464 16.03 -6.17 -24.07
C ALA A 464 16.70 -7.33 -24.82
N PHE A 465 15.94 -8.40 -25.03
CA PHE A 465 16.32 -9.54 -25.85
C PHE A 465 15.69 -9.37 -27.22
N THR A 466 16.50 -9.22 -28.27
CA THR A 466 15.99 -9.25 -29.64
C THR A 466 16.15 -10.67 -30.20
N VAL A 467 15.02 -11.35 -30.39
CA VAL A 467 14.94 -12.72 -30.92
C VAL A 467 14.36 -12.67 -32.32
N ARG A 468 15.01 -13.35 -33.27
CA ARG A 468 14.51 -13.49 -34.63
C ARG A 468 13.69 -14.77 -34.78
N ALA A 469 12.48 -14.66 -35.33
CA ALA A 469 11.57 -15.76 -35.63
C ALA A 469 10.89 -15.53 -36.98
N GLY A 470 10.90 -16.51 -37.89
CA GLY A 470 10.24 -16.38 -39.21
C GLY A 470 10.72 -15.19 -40.05
N GLY A 471 11.97 -14.72 -39.85
CA GLY A 471 12.53 -13.54 -40.52
C GLY A 471 12.17 -12.19 -39.86
N GLN A 472 11.35 -12.17 -38.81
CA GLN A 472 10.99 -10.98 -38.03
C GLN A 472 11.85 -10.84 -36.77
N GLU A 473 12.21 -9.61 -36.38
CA GLU A 473 12.81 -9.30 -35.07
C GLU A 473 11.73 -9.05 -34.01
N LEU A 474 11.81 -9.76 -32.90
CA LEU A 474 10.92 -9.67 -31.75
C LEU A 474 11.73 -9.20 -30.54
N THR A 475 11.38 -8.05 -29.96
CA THR A 475 12.10 -7.48 -28.82
C THR A 475 11.32 -7.67 -27.52
N TYR A 476 11.95 -8.35 -26.56
CA TYR A 476 11.41 -8.66 -25.24
C TYR A 476 12.19 -7.84 -24.19
N LYS A 477 11.58 -6.82 -23.59
CA LYS A 477 12.18 -6.08 -22.47
C LYS A 477 11.79 -6.73 -21.15
N VAL A 478 12.77 -7.20 -20.38
CA VAL A 478 12.57 -7.75 -19.02
C VAL A 478 13.29 -6.90 -17.98
N PRO A 479 12.71 -6.73 -16.78
CA PRO A 479 13.41 -6.07 -15.67
C PRO A 479 14.63 -6.88 -15.25
N VAL A 480 15.65 -6.20 -14.75
CA VAL A 480 16.80 -6.85 -14.11
C VAL A 480 16.44 -7.14 -12.65
N THR A 481 16.43 -8.41 -12.29
CA THR A 481 16.05 -8.88 -10.95
C THR A 481 17.21 -9.61 -10.29
N GLN A 482 17.28 -9.63 -8.97
CA GLN A 482 18.09 -10.58 -8.23
C GLN A 482 17.24 -11.78 -7.83
N ARG A 483 17.82 -12.97 -7.91
CA ARG A 483 17.19 -14.25 -7.58
C ARG A 483 18.00 -14.98 -6.52
N TRP A 484 17.32 -15.62 -5.58
CA TRP A 484 17.92 -16.53 -4.59
C TRP A 484 16.99 -17.68 -4.26
N THR A 485 17.53 -18.73 -3.65
CA THR A 485 16.75 -19.87 -3.14
C THR A 485 16.58 -19.70 -1.64
N ASP A 486 15.33 -19.55 -1.20
CA ASP A 486 14.91 -19.62 0.18
C ASP A 486 14.65 -21.09 0.58
N PRO A 487 15.17 -21.56 1.73
CA PRO A 487 14.98 -22.95 2.17
C PRO A 487 13.52 -23.39 2.37
N VAL A 488 12.60 -22.43 2.59
CA VAL A 488 11.17 -22.69 2.83
C VAL A 488 10.34 -22.33 1.60
N ALA A 489 10.55 -21.15 1.03
CA ALA A 489 9.74 -20.64 -0.07
C ALA A 489 10.21 -21.09 -1.47
N GLY A 490 11.41 -21.67 -1.58
CA GLY A 490 11.99 -22.02 -2.87
C GLY A 490 12.56 -20.79 -3.59
N GLU A 491 12.30 -20.66 -4.89
CA GLU A 491 12.80 -19.51 -5.65
C GLU A 491 12.14 -18.20 -5.19
N ARG A 492 12.95 -17.23 -4.78
CA ARG A 492 12.51 -15.86 -4.49
C ARG A 492 13.24 -14.88 -5.39
N THR A 493 12.55 -13.79 -5.73
CA THR A 493 13.08 -12.74 -6.59
C THR A 493 12.79 -11.35 -6.03
N ARG A 494 13.63 -10.38 -6.37
CA ARG A 494 13.46 -8.96 -6.08
C ARG A 494 13.98 -8.12 -7.24
N ASP A 495 13.42 -6.94 -7.45
CA ASP A 495 13.92 -6.00 -8.45
C ASP A 495 15.29 -5.45 -8.04
N LEU A 496 16.17 -5.14 -9.00
CA LEU A 496 17.42 -4.44 -8.73
C LEU A 496 17.13 -3.06 -8.13
N ALA A 497 17.67 -2.81 -6.94
CA ALA A 497 17.51 -1.53 -6.26
C ALA A 497 18.69 -0.58 -6.50
N VAL A 498 18.41 0.68 -6.82
CA VAL A 498 19.38 1.77 -6.76
C VAL A 498 19.32 2.39 -5.38
N VAL A 499 20.41 2.33 -4.63
CA VAL A 499 20.47 2.77 -3.22
C VAL A 499 21.61 3.77 -3.01
N PRO A 500 21.54 4.64 -1.99
CA PRO A 500 22.69 5.44 -1.59
C PRO A 500 23.89 4.55 -1.26
N ARG A 501 25.11 5.06 -1.45
CA ARG A 501 26.34 4.32 -1.07
C ARG A 501 26.36 3.95 0.40
N VAL A 502 25.76 4.79 1.24
CA VAL A 502 25.65 4.60 2.68
C VAL A 502 24.24 4.99 3.13
N THR A 503 23.57 4.11 3.88
CA THR A 503 22.28 4.41 4.53
C THR A 503 22.44 4.52 6.04
N VAL A 504 21.58 5.32 6.69
CA VAL A 504 21.61 5.58 8.14
C VAL A 504 20.22 5.35 8.74
N ASN A 505 20.10 4.38 9.64
CA ASN A 505 18.90 4.15 10.43
C ASN A 505 19.12 4.63 11.86
N LEU A 506 18.32 5.60 12.31
CA LEU A 506 18.28 6.00 13.73
C LEU A 506 17.53 4.95 14.55
N GLU A 507 17.91 4.78 15.82
CA GLU A 507 17.39 3.69 16.67
C GLU A 507 15.88 3.72 16.93
N ALA A 508 15.22 4.88 16.73
CA ALA A 508 13.78 5.03 16.84
C ALA A 508 13.29 6.22 16.00
N PRO A 509 12.08 6.15 15.42
CA PRO A 509 11.49 7.26 14.67
C PRO A 509 11.06 8.43 15.58
N VAL A 510 10.86 8.17 16.87
CA VAL A 510 10.55 9.18 17.89
C VAL A 510 11.44 8.98 19.11
N LEU A 511 12.14 10.04 19.50
CA LEU A 511 13.06 10.09 20.63
C LEU A 511 12.50 11.08 21.67
N ILE A 512 12.05 10.53 22.80
CA ILE A 512 11.47 11.32 23.88
C ILE A 512 12.51 11.58 24.97
N PHE A 513 12.48 12.80 25.49
CA PHE A 513 13.30 13.31 26.58
C PHE A 513 12.37 13.80 27.70
N PRO A 514 12.12 12.97 28.73
CA PRO A 514 11.19 13.30 29.83
C PRO A 514 11.72 14.40 30.76
N ASP A 515 13.02 14.68 30.69
CA ASP A 515 13.72 15.68 31.49
C ASP A 515 14.94 16.21 30.70
N ARG A 516 15.86 16.90 31.39
CA ARG A 516 17.06 17.51 30.81
C ARG A 516 18.23 16.53 30.64
N THR A 517 18.03 15.25 30.91
CA THR A 517 19.09 14.24 30.86
C THR A 517 19.49 13.99 29.41
N ARG A 518 20.80 13.99 29.16
CA ARG A 518 21.37 13.60 27.87
C ARG A 518 21.20 12.10 27.65
N ARG A 519 20.99 11.67 26.41
CA ARG A 519 20.93 10.25 26.05
C ARG A 519 21.87 9.93 24.90
N VAL A 520 22.32 8.68 24.85
CA VAL A 520 23.01 8.16 23.67
C VAL A 520 21.97 7.75 22.64
N VAL A 521 22.06 8.33 21.45
CA VAL A 521 21.30 7.93 20.26
C VAL A 521 22.23 7.10 19.39
N ARG A 522 21.77 5.92 19.00
CA ARG A 522 22.49 5.02 18.08
C ARG A 522 22.02 5.25 16.65
N ALA A 523 22.98 5.31 15.74
CA ALA A 523 22.75 5.32 14.30
C ALA A 523 23.39 4.07 13.70
N LEU A 524 22.58 3.18 13.14
CA LEU A 524 23.05 2.02 12.38
C LEU A 524 23.36 2.49 10.96
N VAL A 525 24.61 2.34 10.54
CA VAL A 525 25.09 2.78 9.24
C VAL A 525 25.51 1.58 8.43
N ARG A 526 24.99 1.46 7.21
CA ARG A 526 25.27 0.34 6.30
C ARG A 526 25.96 0.83 5.03
N GLY A 527 27.10 0.23 4.67
CA GLY A 527 27.78 0.49 3.42
C GLY A 527 27.29 -0.44 2.31
N HIS A 528 26.78 0.12 1.20
CA HIS A 528 26.20 -0.66 0.09
C HIS A 528 27.21 -1.03 -1.00
N GLU A 529 28.48 -0.69 -0.82
CA GLU A 529 29.57 -1.04 -1.73
C GLU A 529 30.81 -1.47 -0.92
N PRO A 530 31.67 -2.35 -1.47
CA PRO A 530 32.97 -2.65 -0.87
C PRO A 530 33.82 -1.39 -0.76
N LYS A 531 34.60 -1.26 0.33
CA LYS A 531 35.49 -0.10 0.56
C LYS A 531 34.76 1.25 0.61
N ALA A 532 33.46 1.26 0.86
CA ALA A 532 32.70 2.49 1.04
C ALA A 532 33.22 3.28 2.25
N SER A 533 33.22 4.60 2.14
CA SER A 533 33.58 5.51 3.23
C SER A 533 32.69 6.74 3.24
N ALA A 534 32.38 7.22 4.45
CA ALA A 534 31.56 8.40 4.65
C ALA A 534 31.87 9.07 5.99
N THR A 535 31.44 10.32 6.15
CA THR A 535 31.26 10.95 7.46
C THR A 535 29.77 11.10 7.72
N VAL A 536 29.29 10.60 8.87
CA VAL A 536 27.89 10.78 9.30
C VAL A 536 27.81 11.91 10.30
N ARG A 537 26.94 12.89 10.05
CA ARG A 537 26.69 14.05 10.92
C ARG A 537 25.24 14.06 11.34
N LEU A 538 24.94 14.34 12.61
CA LEU A 538 23.56 14.59 13.04
C LEU A 538 23.33 16.09 13.21
N ALA A 539 22.15 16.55 12.80
CA ALA A 539 21.67 17.91 13.00
C ALA A 539 20.37 17.89 13.81
N ALA A 540 20.22 18.82 14.73
CA ALA A 540 19.00 19.04 15.50
C ALA A 540 18.67 20.54 15.52
N PRO A 541 17.44 20.92 15.92
CA PRO A 541 17.04 22.32 15.98
C PRO A 541 17.83 23.10 17.04
N PRO A 542 17.79 24.44 17.02
CA PRO A 542 18.44 25.28 18.02
C PRO A 542 18.11 24.86 19.46
N GLY A 543 19.12 24.86 20.34
CA GLY A 543 19.00 24.47 21.75
C GLY A 543 19.33 23.00 22.04
N TRP A 544 19.24 22.12 21.05
CA TRP A 544 19.73 20.73 21.16
C TRP A 544 21.25 20.69 20.95
N ARG A 545 21.96 19.86 21.74
CA ARG A 545 23.42 19.65 21.58
C ARG A 545 23.70 18.19 21.24
N ILE A 546 24.66 17.97 20.34
CA ILE A 546 25.04 16.65 19.83
C ILE A 546 26.56 16.48 19.93
N GLU A 547 27.01 15.41 20.58
CA GLU A 547 28.43 15.12 20.80
C GLU A 547 28.77 13.64 20.51
N PRO A 548 29.72 13.34 19.60
CA PRO A 548 30.35 14.26 18.65
C PRO A 548 29.34 14.71 17.58
N GLN A 549 29.57 15.85 16.92
CA GLN A 549 28.65 16.32 15.87
C GLN A 549 28.70 15.42 14.61
N SER A 550 29.86 14.83 14.32
CA SER A 550 30.08 13.96 13.17
C SER A 550 31.06 12.83 13.48
N VAL A 551 30.90 11.69 12.82
CA VAL A 551 31.75 10.50 12.99
C VAL A 551 32.13 9.93 11.61
N PRO A 552 33.42 9.73 11.30
CA PRO A 552 33.84 9.03 10.08
C PRO A 552 33.59 7.53 10.20
N VAL A 553 33.27 6.89 9.07
CA VAL A 553 33.00 5.45 8.99
C VAL A 553 33.54 4.88 7.68
N THR A 554 34.09 3.68 7.75
CA THR A 554 34.60 2.90 6.61
C THR A 554 34.07 1.48 6.67
N PHE A 555 33.88 0.88 5.50
CA PHE A 555 33.38 -0.47 5.31
C PHE A 555 34.35 -1.24 4.42
N GLU A 556 34.70 -2.46 4.78
CA GLU A 556 35.53 -3.34 3.96
C GLU A 556 34.68 -4.10 2.94
N ALA A 557 33.51 -4.58 3.36
CA ALA A 557 32.62 -5.41 2.56
C ALA A 557 31.28 -4.70 2.25
N ARG A 558 30.61 -5.16 1.18
CA ARG A 558 29.24 -4.77 0.86
C ARG A 558 28.30 -5.22 1.99
N ASN A 559 27.31 -4.38 2.31
CA ASN A 559 26.30 -4.57 3.35
C ASN A 559 26.87 -4.66 4.77
N GLU A 560 28.13 -4.27 4.97
CA GLU A 560 28.71 -4.21 6.29
C GLU A 560 28.06 -3.08 7.11
N GLU A 561 27.83 -3.34 8.39
CA GLU A 561 27.17 -2.41 9.29
C GLU A 561 28.10 -1.89 10.39
N ARG A 562 27.84 -0.67 10.82
CA ARG A 562 28.52 0.01 11.94
C ARG A 562 27.51 0.77 12.78
N VAL A 563 27.63 0.64 14.10
CA VAL A 563 26.81 1.42 15.04
C VAL A 563 27.60 2.63 15.51
N LEU A 564 27.17 3.81 15.09
CA LEU A 564 27.68 5.09 15.56
C LEU A 564 26.87 5.55 16.77
N ARG A 565 27.52 6.25 17.71
CA ARG A 565 26.90 6.72 18.95
C ARG A 565 27.05 8.23 19.07
N PHE A 566 25.93 8.89 19.29
CA PHE A 566 25.82 10.33 19.46
C PHE A 566 25.16 10.64 20.79
N THR A 567 25.80 11.45 21.63
CA THR A 567 25.18 11.94 22.86
C THR A 567 24.34 13.17 22.52
N VAL A 568 23.02 13.06 22.68
CA VAL A 568 22.06 14.14 22.41
C VAL A 568 21.58 14.71 23.74
N ALA A 569 21.76 16.01 23.94
CA ALA A 569 21.27 16.74 25.10
C ALA A 569 20.10 17.66 24.70
N PRO A 570 18.95 17.57 25.39
CA PRO A 570 17.78 18.38 25.07
C PRO A 570 17.91 19.82 25.56
N PRO A 571 17.12 20.76 25.01
CA PRO A 571 16.99 22.12 25.54
C PRO A 571 16.25 22.13 26.89
N GLU A 572 16.31 23.28 27.55
CA GLU A 572 15.55 23.51 28.78
C GLU A 572 14.04 23.58 28.54
N THR A 573 13.65 24.20 27.42
CA THR A 573 12.26 24.41 27.02
C THR A 573 11.64 23.14 26.45
N GLN A 574 10.38 22.89 26.81
CA GLN A 574 9.58 21.84 26.19
C GLN A 574 9.28 22.18 24.72
N GLY A 575 9.10 21.16 23.90
CA GLY A 575 8.80 21.31 22.48
C GLY A 575 9.18 20.10 21.65
N THR A 576 8.87 20.17 20.36
CA THR A 576 9.22 19.14 19.38
C THR A 576 10.26 19.65 18.40
N GLY A 577 11.02 18.73 17.82
CA GLY A 577 12.04 19.02 16.82
C GLY A 577 12.29 17.83 15.92
N GLU A 578 13.20 17.96 14.99
CA GLU A 578 13.61 16.87 14.10
C GLU A 578 15.13 16.69 14.16
N LEU A 579 15.56 15.46 14.45
CA LEU A 579 16.96 15.02 14.36
C LEU A 579 17.16 14.44 12.97
N VAL A 580 18.04 15.05 12.16
CA VAL A 580 18.29 14.62 10.77
C VAL A 580 19.74 14.15 10.66
N ALA A 581 19.95 12.97 10.07
CA ALA A 581 21.27 12.49 9.71
C ALA A 581 21.66 13.00 8.31
N PHE A 582 22.93 13.37 8.18
CA PHE A 582 23.58 13.75 6.93
C PHE A 582 24.75 12.79 6.67
N VAL A 583 24.95 12.46 5.40
CA VAL A 583 26.09 11.66 4.93
C VAL A 583 26.95 12.54 4.03
N ARG A 584 28.24 12.58 4.33
CA ARG A 584 29.26 13.22 3.48
C ARG A 584 30.16 12.17 2.86
N SER A 585 30.17 12.11 1.53
CA SER A 585 31.05 11.23 0.73
C SER A 585 31.85 12.09 -0.25
N GLY A 586 33.16 12.22 -0.01
CA GLY A 586 34.00 13.18 -0.72
C GLY A 586 33.69 14.63 -0.31
N GLU A 587 33.46 15.51 -1.29
CA GLU A 587 33.12 16.93 -1.08
C GLU A 587 31.61 17.19 -0.93
N SER A 588 30.75 16.22 -1.25
CA SER A 588 29.29 16.35 -1.18
C SER A 588 28.76 15.90 0.18
N GLU A 589 27.88 16.71 0.79
CA GLU A 589 27.08 16.36 1.96
C GLU A 589 25.59 16.45 1.60
N GLU A 590 24.84 15.39 1.89
CA GLU A 590 23.41 15.30 1.59
C GLU A 590 22.63 14.73 2.80
N PRO A 591 21.32 15.01 2.92
CA PRO A 591 20.47 14.32 3.87
C PRO A 591 20.57 12.80 3.65
N ALA A 592 20.82 12.06 4.72
CA ALA A 592 20.94 10.62 4.64
C ALA A 592 19.56 9.99 4.46
N HIS A 593 19.52 8.85 3.78
CA HIS A 593 18.35 7.99 3.75
C HIS A 593 18.54 6.81 4.71
N GLY A 594 17.47 6.44 5.39
CA GLY A 594 17.35 5.15 6.05
C GLY A 594 17.11 4.04 5.03
N LEU A 595 17.14 2.81 5.52
CA LEU A 595 16.76 1.63 4.75
C LEU A 595 15.71 0.85 5.53
N VAL A 596 14.54 0.66 4.94
CA VAL A 596 13.48 -0.20 5.48
C VAL A 596 13.17 -1.26 4.44
N GLU A 597 13.23 -2.52 4.85
CA GLU A 597 12.86 -3.67 4.01
C GLU A 597 11.53 -4.22 4.52
N VAL A 598 10.54 -4.26 3.64
CA VAL A 598 9.23 -4.89 3.87
C VAL A 598 9.29 -6.26 3.21
N ASP A 599 9.38 -7.31 4.02
CA ASP A 599 9.50 -8.69 3.54
C ASP A 599 8.43 -9.59 4.18
N HIS A 600 7.44 -9.97 3.37
CA HIS A 600 6.40 -10.92 3.75
C HIS A 600 6.37 -12.10 2.77
N PRO A 601 6.07 -13.34 3.21
CA PRO A 601 6.18 -14.53 2.35
C PRO A 601 5.33 -14.49 1.06
N HIS A 602 4.24 -13.72 1.04
CA HIS A 602 3.28 -13.69 -0.07
C HIS A 602 3.50 -12.57 -1.09
N ILE A 603 4.45 -11.66 -0.83
CA ILE A 603 4.81 -10.55 -1.72
C ILE A 603 6.33 -10.50 -1.96
N PRO A 604 6.80 -9.96 -3.10
CA PRO A 604 8.23 -9.69 -3.29
C PRO A 604 8.72 -8.67 -2.26
N PRO A 605 9.95 -8.81 -1.71
CA PRO A 605 10.50 -7.82 -0.78
C PRO A 605 10.52 -6.43 -1.40
N GLN A 606 10.06 -5.44 -0.63
CA GLN A 606 10.05 -4.04 -1.03
C GLN A 606 11.09 -3.27 -0.22
N MET A 607 11.75 -2.33 -0.88
CA MET A 607 12.76 -1.47 -0.26
C MET A 607 12.28 -0.03 -0.22
N LEU A 608 12.37 0.58 0.95
CA LEU A 608 12.06 1.99 1.17
C LEU A 608 13.30 2.72 1.68
N LEU A 609 13.45 3.96 1.21
CA LEU A 609 14.57 4.83 1.53
C LEU A 609 14.05 6.11 2.21
N PRO A 610 13.34 6.02 3.35
CA PRO A 610 12.81 7.19 4.03
C PRO A 610 13.96 8.12 4.44
N PRO A 611 13.71 9.42 4.64
CA PRO A 611 14.68 10.30 5.26
C PRO A 611 15.20 9.71 6.57
N ALA A 612 16.51 9.75 6.80
CA ALA A 612 17.13 9.31 8.04
C ALA A 612 16.91 10.37 9.14
N ALA A 613 15.66 10.45 9.62
CA ALA A 613 15.23 11.43 10.59
C ALA A 613 14.46 10.79 11.75
N ALA A 614 14.46 11.48 12.89
CA ALA A 614 13.67 11.10 14.06
C ALA A 614 13.05 12.35 14.69
N LYS A 615 11.79 12.25 15.11
CA LYS A 615 11.14 13.30 15.89
C LYS A 615 11.74 13.37 17.28
N LEU A 616 12.22 14.53 17.67
CA LEU A 616 12.65 14.84 19.02
C LEU A 616 11.47 15.40 19.81
N VAL A 617 11.21 14.87 20.99
CA VAL A 617 10.16 15.35 21.88
C VAL A 617 10.75 15.64 23.25
N ARG A 618 10.82 16.92 23.60
CA ARG A 618 11.18 17.37 24.94
C ARG A 618 9.90 17.72 25.69
N VAL A 619 9.55 16.90 26.68
CA VAL A 619 8.34 17.07 27.50
C VAL A 619 8.67 16.76 28.95
N ASP A 620 8.22 17.59 29.89
CA ASP A 620 8.42 17.36 31.31
C ASP A 620 7.44 16.32 31.81
N VAL A 621 7.92 15.12 32.11
CA VAL A 621 7.09 13.99 32.52
C VAL A 621 7.41 13.60 33.96
N ALA A 622 6.38 13.63 34.79
CA ALA A 622 6.44 13.09 36.14
C ALA A 622 6.30 11.57 36.09
N ARG A 623 6.90 10.87 37.05
CA ARG A 623 6.82 9.42 37.19
C ARG A 623 6.15 9.08 38.53
N PRO A 624 4.82 9.25 38.63
CA PRO A 624 4.09 9.01 39.88
C PRO A 624 4.01 7.51 40.22
N VAL A 625 4.33 6.66 39.24
CA VAL A 625 4.44 5.21 39.34
C VAL A 625 5.76 4.77 38.73
N LYS A 626 6.22 3.59 39.11
CA LYS A 626 7.49 3.04 38.63
C LYS A 626 7.29 1.80 37.77
N ARG A 627 6.50 0.83 38.26
CA ARG A 627 6.31 -0.50 37.63
C ARG A 627 4.96 -0.59 36.92
N VAL A 628 5.00 -0.80 35.61
CA VAL A 628 3.82 -0.93 34.74
C VAL A 628 3.77 -2.33 34.15
N GLY A 629 2.72 -3.08 34.50
CA GLY A 629 2.39 -4.32 33.80
C GLY A 629 1.63 -3.99 32.51
N TYR A 630 1.97 -4.62 31.40
CA TYR A 630 1.35 -4.31 30.10
C TYR A 630 0.84 -5.57 29.40
N VAL A 631 -0.47 -5.69 29.29
CA VAL A 631 -1.11 -6.74 28.49
C VAL A 631 -1.16 -6.28 27.04
N MET A 632 -0.28 -6.83 26.21
CA MET A 632 -0.17 -6.44 24.80
C MET A 632 -1.49 -6.64 24.04
N GLY A 633 -1.86 -5.61 23.28
CA GLY A 633 -2.90 -5.63 22.25
C GLY A 633 -2.30 -5.74 20.85
N SER A 634 -3.14 -5.75 19.82
CA SER A 634 -2.70 -5.85 18.42
C SER A 634 -2.05 -4.53 17.96
N GLY A 635 -0.79 -4.58 17.52
CA GLY A 635 -0.07 -3.45 16.92
C GLY A 635 0.24 -2.29 17.88
N ASP A 636 0.33 -2.56 19.19
CA ASP A 636 0.46 -1.53 20.23
C ASP A 636 1.92 -1.18 20.57
N GLU A 637 2.35 0.03 20.20
CA GLU A 637 3.73 0.54 20.41
C GLU A 637 3.87 1.46 21.65
N VAL A 638 2.80 1.68 22.42
CA VAL A 638 2.84 2.50 23.64
C VAL A 638 3.91 2.03 24.64
N PRO A 639 4.14 0.71 24.88
CA PRO A 639 5.16 0.24 25.81
C PRO A 639 6.57 0.75 25.52
N ALA A 640 6.94 0.87 24.23
CA ALA A 640 8.26 1.36 23.83
C ALA A 640 8.47 2.82 24.26
N ILE A 641 7.43 3.65 24.13
CA ILE A 641 7.45 5.05 24.55
C ILE A 641 7.50 5.17 26.08
N LEU A 642 6.71 4.38 26.80
CA LEU A 642 6.75 4.39 28.28
C LEU A 642 8.15 4.07 28.82
N ARG A 643 8.90 3.16 28.18
CA ARG A 643 10.30 2.90 28.55
C ARG A 643 11.20 4.11 28.31
N GLN A 644 11.00 4.86 27.23
CA GLN A 644 11.74 6.11 26.99
C GLN A 644 11.44 7.20 28.03
N LEU A 645 10.22 7.19 28.58
CA LEU A 645 9.82 8.07 29.70
C LEU A 645 10.42 7.62 31.05
N GLY A 646 11.06 6.45 31.10
CA GLY A 646 11.74 5.91 32.28
C GLY A 646 10.85 5.09 33.21
N PHE A 647 9.72 4.56 32.72
CA PHE A 647 8.92 3.55 33.43
C PHE A 647 9.52 2.15 33.25
N GLU A 648 9.41 1.30 34.28
CA GLU A 648 9.73 -0.13 34.20
C GLU A 648 8.50 -0.87 33.64
N VAL A 649 8.52 -1.16 32.33
CA VAL A 649 7.38 -1.77 31.62
C VAL A 649 7.63 -3.26 31.38
N THR A 650 6.84 -4.09 32.06
CA THR A 650 6.85 -5.56 31.95
C THR A 650 5.68 -6.02 31.09
N PRO A 651 5.91 -6.58 29.88
CA PRO A 651 4.87 -7.25 29.13
C PRO A 651 4.34 -8.44 29.94
N LEU A 652 3.02 -8.57 30.05
CA LEU A 652 2.36 -9.68 30.75
C LEU A 652 1.88 -10.72 29.73
N SER A 653 2.47 -11.91 29.81
CA SER A 653 2.02 -13.10 29.08
C SER A 653 0.69 -13.62 29.64
N ASP A 654 0.09 -14.60 28.94
CA ASP A 654 -1.12 -15.25 29.47
C ASP A 654 -0.82 -16.01 30.78
N GLU A 655 0.36 -16.62 30.90
CA GLU A 655 0.83 -17.29 32.13
C GLU A 655 1.02 -16.31 33.29
N ASP A 656 1.62 -15.13 33.04
CA ASP A 656 1.75 -14.09 34.07
C ASP A 656 0.37 -13.63 34.59
N LEU A 657 -0.60 -13.51 33.68
CA LEU A 657 -1.98 -13.15 34.01
C LEU A 657 -2.76 -14.23 34.76
N GLU A 658 -2.22 -15.44 34.87
CA GLU A 658 -2.81 -16.55 35.64
C GLU A 658 -2.07 -16.78 36.96
N GLU A 659 -0.75 -16.65 36.97
CA GLU A 659 0.09 -17.12 38.07
C GLU A 659 0.74 -15.99 38.88
N GLN A 660 1.09 -14.88 38.23
CA GLN A 660 1.90 -13.83 38.86
C GLN A 660 1.09 -13.03 39.90
N ASN A 661 1.78 -12.51 40.92
CA ASN A 661 1.20 -11.53 41.84
C ASN A 661 1.08 -10.15 41.17
N LEU A 662 -0.12 -9.83 40.69
CA LEU A 662 -0.42 -8.58 39.98
C LEU A 662 -0.21 -7.32 40.85
N LEU A 663 -0.30 -7.42 42.19
CA LEU A 663 -0.02 -6.30 43.10
C LEU A 663 1.46 -5.89 43.12
N ALA A 664 2.34 -6.64 42.44
CA ALA A 664 3.70 -6.20 42.18
C ALA A 664 3.78 -5.02 41.19
N PHE A 665 2.70 -4.69 40.49
CA PHE A 665 2.64 -3.56 39.57
C PHE A 665 1.88 -2.40 40.19
N ASP A 666 2.44 -1.19 40.05
CA ASP A 666 1.77 0.03 40.48
C ASP A 666 0.54 0.27 39.59
N THR A 667 0.65 -0.03 38.29
CA THR A 667 -0.43 0.08 37.32
C THR A 667 -0.35 -1.06 36.30
N ILE A 668 -1.49 -1.61 35.91
CA ILE A 668 -1.60 -2.52 34.77
C ILE A 668 -2.34 -1.80 33.64
N VAL A 669 -1.79 -1.87 32.43
CA VAL A 669 -2.42 -1.40 31.20
C VAL A 669 -2.86 -2.60 30.37
N VAL A 670 -4.12 -2.59 29.94
CA VAL A 670 -4.64 -3.49 28.92
C VAL A 670 -4.65 -2.76 27.58
N GLY A 671 -3.81 -3.24 26.66
CA GLY A 671 -3.58 -2.66 25.35
C GLY A 671 -4.82 -2.66 24.45
N VAL A 672 -4.73 -1.94 23.35
CA VAL A 672 -5.85 -1.80 22.40
C VAL A 672 -6.32 -3.15 21.86
N ARG A 673 -7.63 -3.36 21.86
CA ARG A 673 -8.28 -4.60 21.37
C ARG A 673 -7.80 -5.88 22.05
N ALA A 674 -7.13 -5.82 23.20
CA ALA A 674 -6.62 -7.04 23.84
C ALA A 674 -7.76 -8.02 24.17
N TYR A 675 -8.93 -7.54 24.61
CA TYR A 675 -10.12 -8.40 24.83
C TYR A 675 -10.75 -8.91 23.53
N ASN A 676 -10.39 -8.39 22.36
CA ASN A 676 -10.81 -8.95 21.07
C ASN A 676 -9.86 -10.03 20.57
N THR A 677 -8.58 -10.02 20.99
CA THR A 677 -7.54 -10.86 20.38
C THR A 677 -6.90 -11.87 21.32
N ARG A 678 -7.10 -11.75 22.65
CA ARG A 678 -6.52 -12.66 23.65
C ARG A 678 -7.63 -13.41 24.42
N PRO A 679 -7.95 -14.65 24.02
CA PRO A 679 -8.99 -15.46 24.67
C PRO A 679 -8.85 -15.60 26.19
N ARG A 680 -7.60 -15.72 26.69
CA ARG A 680 -7.31 -15.88 28.13
C ARG A 680 -7.73 -14.71 29.01
N LEU A 681 -7.97 -13.53 28.43
CA LEU A 681 -8.50 -12.40 29.18
C LEU A 681 -9.92 -12.61 29.71
N ALA A 682 -10.69 -13.55 29.16
CA ALA A 682 -11.99 -13.90 29.71
C ALA A 682 -11.87 -14.41 31.16
N GLU A 683 -10.87 -15.25 31.42
CA GLU A 683 -10.60 -15.87 32.72
C GLU A 683 -9.78 -14.93 33.62
N ALA A 684 -8.75 -14.28 33.06
CA ALA A 684 -7.89 -13.36 33.81
C ALA A 684 -8.62 -12.10 34.32
N GLN A 685 -9.80 -11.78 33.77
CA GLN A 685 -10.56 -10.60 34.14
C GLN A 685 -10.91 -10.53 35.63
N GLU A 686 -11.23 -11.68 36.25
CA GLU A 686 -11.53 -11.70 37.68
C GLU A 686 -10.30 -11.32 38.52
N ARG A 687 -9.11 -11.80 38.14
CA ARG A 687 -7.84 -11.45 38.81
C ARG A 687 -7.49 -9.98 38.60
N LEU A 688 -7.73 -9.44 37.40
CA LEU A 688 -7.52 -8.01 37.11
C LEU A 688 -8.43 -7.12 37.96
N LEU A 689 -9.70 -7.49 38.15
CA LEU A 689 -10.62 -6.76 39.02
C LEU A 689 -10.25 -6.91 40.50
N ALA A 690 -9.81 -8.09 40.95
CA ALA A 690 -9.29 -8.29 42.31
C ALA A 690 -8.02 -7.46 42.57
N TYR A 691 -7.16 -7.29 41.57
CA TYR A 691 -6.00 -6.40 41.62
C TYR A 691 -6.44 -4.94 41.85
N VAL A 692 -7.46 -4.46 41.14
CA VAL A 692 -8.01 -3.11 41.36
C VAL A 692 -8.60 -2.99 42.77
N GLU A 693 -9.40 -3.96 43.19
CA GLU A 693 -10.01 -3.95 44.53
C GLU A 693 -8.94 -3.87 45.64
N GLY A 694 -7.81 -4.55 45.43
CA GLY A 694 -6.64 -4.55 46.32
C GLY A 694 -5.83 -3.25 46.36
N GLY A 695 -6.12 -2.24 45.52
CA GLY A 695 -5.41 -0.96 45.47
C GLY A 695 -4.65 -0.68 44.17
N GLY A 696 -4.72 -1.61 43.21
CA GLY A 696 -4.14 -1.47 41.88
C GLY A 696 -4.83 -0.40 41.03
N THR A 697 -4.13 0.09 40.00
CA THR A 697 -4.73 0.91 38.94
C THR A 697 -4.79 0.09 37.66
N LEU A 698 -5.98 -0.10 37.10
CA LEU A 698 -6.16 -0.76 35.81
C LEU A 698 -6.61 0.26 34.75
N VAL A 699 -5.80 0.41 33.70
CA VAL A 699 -6.12 1.24 32.54
C VAL A 699 -6.45 0.33 31.37
N VAL A 700 -7.68 0.35 30.90
CA VAL A 700 -8.15 -0.43 29.75
C VAL A 700 -8.33 0.49 28.55
N GLN A 701 -7.56 0.24 27.49
CA GLN A 701 -7.72 0.94 26.23
C GLN A 701 -8.90 0.37 25.42
N TYR A 702 -9.26 1.04 24.33
CA TYR A 702 -10.46 0.72 23.56
C TYR A 702 -10.48 -0.73 23.07
N ASN A 703 -11.69 -1.29 22.96
CA ASN A 703 -11.97 -2.57 22.33
C ASN A 703 -13.13 -2.37 21.34
N THR A 704 -13.28 -3.27 20.36
CA THR A 704 -14.44 -3.20 19.46
C THR A 704 -15.68 -3.76 20.13
N ASN A 705 -16.86 -3.49 19.58
CA ASN A 705 -18.12 -4.01 20.11
C ASN A 705 -18.50 -5.43 19.59
N ARG A 706 -17.56 -6.12 18.95
CA ARG A 706 -17.74 -7.49 18.42
C ARG A 706 -16.58 -8.36 18.87
N ASP A 707 -16.84 -9.65 19.05
CA ASP A 707 -15.81 -10.65 19.37
C ASP A 707 -14.99 -10.31 20.62
N VAL A 708 -15.60 -9.60 21.59
CA VAL A 708 -15.00 -9.44 22.92
C VAL A 708 -15.14 -10.74 23.70
N VAL A 709 -14.07 -11.17 24.35
CA VAL A 709 -14.01 -12.47 25.03
C VAL A 709 -14.81 -12.48 26.36
N THR A 710 -15.24 -11.31 26.84
CA THR A 710 -16.07 -11.17 28.04
C THR A 710 -16.93 -9.91 27.97
N GLU A 711 -18.16 -9.97 28.51
CA GLU A 711 -19.06 -8.82 28.65
C GLU A 711 -18.70 -7.95 29.87
N ARG A 712 -17.94 -8.48 30.83
CA ARG A 712 -17.56 -7.79 32.06
C ARG A 712 -16.20 -7.12 31.93
N LEU A 713 -16.10 -6.12 31.05
CA LEU A 713 -14.83 -5.41 30.77
C LEU A 713 -14.31 -4.57 31.94
N GLY A 714 -15.17 -4.20 32.89
CA GLY A 714 -14.81 -3.41 34.07
C GLY A 714 -15.56 -3.81 35.35
N PRO A 715 -15.32 -3.11 36.47
CA PRO A 715 -15.94 -3.43 37.76
C PRO A 715 -17.45 -3.28 37.77
N TYR A 716 -17.98 -2.35 36.96
CA TYR A 716 -19.40 -2.07 36.79
C TYR A 716 -19.79 -2.15 35.30
N PRO A 717 -21.06 -2.41 34.96
CA PRO A 717 -21.46 -2.62 33.57
C PRO A 717 -21.36 -1.33 32.73
N PHE A 718 -20.90 -1.49 31.49
CA PHE A 718 -21.00 -0.51 30.42
C PHE A 718 -21.09 -1.21 29.06
N THR A 719 -21.62 -0.53 28.05
CA THR A 719 -21.83 -1.09 26.70
C THR A 719 -21.04 -0.31 25.67
N LEU A 720 -20.23 -1.03 24.90
CA LEU A 720 -19.47 -0.46 23.78
C LEU A 720 -20.37 -0.24 22.56
N SER A 721 -20.26 0.94 21.94
CA SER A 721 -20.94 1.25 20.69
C SER A 721 -19.98 1.15 19.49
N ARG A 722 -20.45 1.57 18.31
CA ARG A 722 -19.57 1.82 17.15
C ARG A 722 -19.19 3.28 17.00
N GLU A 723 -19.58 4.14 17.94
CA GLU A 723 -19.31 5.57 17.88
C GLU A 723 -17.80 5.84 17.91
N ARG A 724 -17.39 6.81 17.10
CA ARG A 724 -16.00 7.26 16.94
C ARG A 724 -15.99 8.76 16.74
N VAL A 725 -14.85 9.39 16.98
CA VAL A 725 -14.58 10.77 16.55
C VAL A 725 -13.34 10.73 15.66
N THR A 726 -13.57 10.85 14.35
CA THR A 726 -12.57 10.64 13.31
C THR A 726 -11.83 11.92 12.96
N ASP A 727 -12.43 13.09 13.17
CA ASP A 727 -11.75 14.36 12.92
C ASP A 727 -10.69 14.60 14.01
N GLU A 728 -9.42 14.51 13.62
CA GLU A 728 -8.27 14.77 14.50
C GLU A 728 -8.27 16.18 15.10
N ALA A 729 -8.98 17.13 14.48
CA ALA A 729 -9.14 18.50 14.95
C ALA A 729 -10.42 18.72 15.77
N ALA A 730 -11.25 17.69 15.98
CA ALA A 730 -12.48 17.79 16.75
C ALA A 730 -12.22 18.40 18.15
N PRO A 731 -12.97 19.44 18.56
CA PRO A 731 -12.83 20.03 19.89
C PRO A 731 -13.14 19.04 21.01
N VAL A 732 -12.33 19.06 22.07
CA VAL A 732 -12.55 18.26 23.27
C VAL A 732 -13.12 19.14 24.38
N ARG A 733 -14.30 18.76 24.90
CA ARG A 733 -14.95 19.39 26.04
C ARG A 733 -14.62 18.65 27.33
N ILE A 734 -14.10 19.35 28.32
CA ILE A 734 -13.82 18.79 29.65
C ILE A 734 -15.11 18.80 30.47
N LEU A 735 -15.59 17.62 30.88
CA LEU A 735 -16.79 17.46 31.69
C LEU A 735 -16.49 17.55 33.18
N LEU A 736 -15.38 16.96 33.61
CA LEU A 736 -14.98 16.89 35.01
C LEU A 736 -13.58 17.49 35.21
N PRO A 737 -13.45 18.83 35.28
CA PRO A 737 -12.15 19.50 35.34
C PRO A 737 -11.37 19.21 36.62
N ALA A 738 -12.05 18.85 37.71
CA ALA A 738 -11.43 18.44 38.97
C ALA A 738 -11.03 16.95 39.00
N SER A 739 -11.27 16.20 37.91
CA SER A 739 -10.88 14.79 37.84
C SER A 739 -9.38 14.66 38.03
N PRO A 740 -8.90 13.73 38.89
CA PRO A 740 -7.49 13.55 39.08
C PRO A 740 -6.78 13.05 37.82
N LEU A 741 -7.51 12.47 36.86
CA LEU A 741 -6.99 12.12 35.53
C LEU A 741 -6.60 13.35 34.70
N LEU A 742 -7.11 14.54 35.03
CA LEU A 742 -6.76 15.80 34.36
C LEU A 742 -5.87 16.71 35.20
N THR A 743 -5.73 16.46 36.50
CA THR A 743 -5.01 17.39 37.39
C THR A 743 -3.72 16.82 37.97
N TYR A 744 -3.47 15.50 37.89
CA TYR A 744 -2.30 14.88 38.49
C TYR A 744 -1.72 13.72 37.67
N PRO A 745 -0.37 13.64 37.52
CA PRO A 745 0.64 14.60 37.97
C PRO A 745 0.73 15.86 37.10
N HIS A 746 0.05 15.87 35.95
CA HIS A 746 0.04 16.99 35.03
C HIS A 746 -1.35 17.64 34.97
N THR A 747 -1.40 18.97 34.88
CA THR A 747 -2.63 19.69 34.53
C THR A 747 -2.86 19.61 33.02
N VAL A 748 -3.88 18.85 32.61
CA VAL A 748 -4.28 18.63 31.22
C VAL A 748 -5.45 19.54 30.88
N GLY A 749 -5.29 20.34 29.83
CA GLY A 749 -6.32 21.24 29.30
C GLY A 749 -6.69 20.92 27.85
N THR A 750 -7.51 21.77 27.24
CA THR A 750 -7.91 21.60 25.83
C THR A 750 -6.72 21.66 24.86
N ALA A 751 -5.68 22.44 25.18
CA ALA A 751 -4.46 22.54 24.37
C ALA A 751 -3.67 21.22 24.29
N ASP A 752 -3.82 20.31 25.27
CA ASP A 752 -3.18 18.99 25.23
C ASP A 752 -3.77 18.05 24.16
N PHE A 753 -4.88 18.47 23.54
CA PHE A 753 -5.49 17.80 22.40
C PHE A 753 -5.02 18.38 21.06
N GLU A 754 -4.14 19.37 21.02
CA GLU A 754 -3.58 19.88 19.76
C GLU A 754 -2.53 18.93 19.17
N GLY A 755 -2.46 18.86 17.84
CA GLY A 755 -1.46 18.05 17.12
C GLY A 755 -1.65 16.53 17.22
N TRP A 756 -2.85 16.08 17.61
CA TRP A 756 -3.22 14.67 17.50
C TRP A 756 -3.32 14.27 16.03
N VAL A 757 -3.06 13.01 15.75
CA VAL A 757 -3.01 12.47 14.39
C VAL A 757 -4.13 11.46 14.15
N GLN A 758 -4.67 11.46 12.94
CA GLN A 758 -5.66 10.54 12.37
C GLN A 758 -7.05 10.59 13.00
N GLU A 759 -7.21 10.36 14.31
CA GLU A 759 -8.52 10.34 14.98
C GLU A 759 -8.41 10.62 16.49
N ARG A 760 -9.51 11.07 17.12
CA ARG A 760 -9.56 11.29 18.57
C ARG A 760 -9.76 10.01 19.35
N GLY A 761 -10.64 9.13 18.88
CA GLY A 761 -10.90 7.88 19.55
C GLY A 761 -11.96 7.02 18.87
N LEU A 762 -12.10 5.79 19.38
CA LEU A 762 -12.86 4.73 18.75
C LEU A 762 -13.72 3.94 19.74
N TYR A 763 -14.88 3.47 19.28
CA TYR A 763 -15.79 2.56 19.99
C TYR A 763 -16.17 3.09 21.37
N PHE A 764 -16.73 4.29 21.43
CA PHE A 764 -17.05 4.93 22.71
C PHE A 764 -18.15 4.12 23.41
N PRO A 765 -18.04 3.88 24.73
CA PRO A 765 -19.17 3.44 25.53
C PRO A 765 -20.37 4.38 25.31
N GLU A 766 -21.57 3.82 25.16
CA GLU A 766 -22.82 4.60 25.01
C GLU A 766 -23.69 4.58 26.27
N LYS A 767 -23.52 3.56 27.12
CA LYS A 767 -24.24 3.38 28.38
C LYS A 767 -23.29 2.82 29.42
N TRP A 768 -23.38 3.33 30.64
CA TRP A 768 -22.55 2.89 31.75
C TRP A 768 -23.25 3.11 33.09
N ASP A 769 -22.82 2.35 34.09
CA ASP A 769 -23.26 2.49 35.48
C ASP A 769 -22.94 3.90 36.06
N PRO A 770 -23.83 4.51 36.87
CA PRO A 770 -23.61 5.84 37.45
C PRO A 770 -22.35 5.99 38.32
N ARG A 771 -21.73 4.89 38.74
CA ARG A 771 -20.45 4.91 39.46
C ARG A 771 -19.25 5.30 38.58
N TYR A 772 -19.40 5.20 37.25
CA TYR A 772 -18.43 5.77 36.33
C TYR A 772 -18.64 7.27 36.17
N GLN A 773 -17.54 8.01 36.27
CA GLN A 773 -17.46 9.43 35.97
C GLN A 773 -16.93 9.59 34.54
N ALA A 774 -17.72 10.19 33.67
CA ALA A 774 -17.29 10.63 32.34
C ALA A 774 -16.47 11.92 32.46
N VAL A 775 -15.27 11.94 31.87
CA VAL A 775 -14.31 13.03 32.06
C VAL A 775 -14.28 13.99 30.86
N LEU A 776 -14.50 13.47 29.65
CA LEU A 776 -14.37 14.20 28.40
C LEU A 776 -15.59 13.95 27.50
N ALA A 777 -15.95 14.95 26.69
CA ALA A 777 -16.91 14.83 25.61
C ALA A 777 -16.34 15.36 24.31
N MET A 778 -16.70 14.75 23.19
CA MET A 778 -16.28 15.16 21.85
C MET A 778 -17.24 14.62 20.78
N SER A 779 -17.25 15.25 19.61
CA SER A 779 -18.01 14.81 18.43
C SER A 779 -17.31 15.26 17.16
N ASP A 780 -17.57 14.54 16.07
CA ASP A 780 -17.28 15.07 14.74
C ASP A 780 -18.24 16.24 14.39
N PRO A 781 -17.89 17.08 13.42
CA PRO A 781 -18.73 18.19 13.01
C PRO A 781 -20.15 17.76 12.63
N GLY A 782 -21.16 18.34 13.28
CA GLY A 782 -22.58 18.08 12.98
C GLY A 782 -23.19 16.89 13.74
N GLU A 783 -22.42 16.19 14.57
CA GLU A 783 -22.88 15.03 15.34
C GLU A 783 -23.11 15.34 16.83
N PRO A 784 -23.92 14.53 17.54
CA PRO A 784 -24.05 14.65 18.99
C PRO A 784 -22.74 14.30 19.72
N ALA A 785 -22.46 15.02 20.80
CA ALA A 785 -21.29 14.78 21.65
C ALA A 785 -21.36 13.41 22.34
N SER A 786 -20.30 12.62 22.21
CA SER A 786 -20.12 11.37 22.96
C SER A 786 -19.28 11.61 24.20
N GLU A 787 -19.75 11.14 25.36
CA GLU A 787 -19.12 11.36 26.67
C GLU A 787 -18.31 10.14 27.17
N GLY A 788 -18.38 9.02 26.46
CA GLY A 788 -17.72 7.76 26.83
C GLY A 788 -16.20 7.71 26.59
N ALA A 789 -15.59 8.79 26.08
CA ALA A 789 -14.18 8.78 25.65
C ALA A 789 -13.20 8.40 26.78
N LEU A 790 -13.52 8.80 28.01
CA LEU A 790 -12.72 8.55 29.20
C LEU A 790 -13.63 8.37 30.42
N LEU A 791 -13.75 7.13 30.88
CA LEU A 791 -14.55 6.75 32.05
C LEU A 791 -13.62 6.41 33.23
N PHE A 792 -13.97 6.90 34.41
CA PHE A 792 -13.22 6.70 35.65
C PHE A 792 -14.11 6.19 36.77
N ALA A 793 -13.69 5.14 37.48
CA ALA A 793 -14.37 4.67 38.68
C ALA A 793 -13.37 4.19 39.74
N GLY A 794 -13.68 4.43 41.00
CA GLY A 794 -13.05 3.73 42.12
C GLY A 794 -13.64 2.32 42.27
N PHE A 795 -12.81 1.35 42.64
CA PHE A 795 -13.27 0.00 42.96
C PHE A 795 -12.40 -0.59 44.08
N GLY A 796 -13.01 -0.91 45.22
CA GLY A 796 -12.27 -1.23 46.43
C GLY A 796 -11.33 -0.09 46.84
N LYS A 797 -10.04 -0.41 46.97
CA LYS A 797 -8.98 0.56 47.31
C LYS A 797 -8.29 1.18 46.10
N GLY A 798 -8.61 0.71 44.90
CA GLY A 798 -7.94 1.11 43.67
C GLY A 798 -8.85 1.82 42.69
N SER A 799 -8.36 1.91 41.46
CA SER A 799 -8.97 2.71 40.40
C SER A 799 -9.03 1.96 39.08
N TYR A 800 -10.13 2.15 38.38
CA TYR A 800 -10.35 1.65 37.03
C TYR A 800 -10.56 2.81 36.06
N VAL A 801 -9.82 2.77 34.96
CA VAL A 801 -9.92 3.74 33.86
C VAL A 801 -10.23 2.96 32.58
N TYR A 802 -11.30 3.34 31.90
CA TYR A 802 -11.56 2.91 30.53
C TYR A 802 -11.37 4.11 29.58
N THR A 803 -10.61 3.93 28.51
CA THR A 803 -10.37 4.99 27.54
C THR A 803 -10.57 4.52 26.11
N SER A 804 -11.42 5.24 25.38
CA SER A 804 -11.61 5.10 23.94
C SER A 804 -10.69 6.00 23.11
N LEU A 805 -9.91 6.87 23.76
CA LEU A 805 -8.95 7.74 23.08
C LEU A 805 -7.86 6.94 22.35
N ALA A 806 -7.44 7.42 21.18
CA ALA A 806 -6.52 6.72 20.29
C ALA A 806 -5.04 6.79 20.73
N PHE A 807 -4.72 6.54 22.00
CA PHE A 807 -3.35 6.65 22.54
C PHE A 807 -2.32 5.77 21.81
N PHE A 808 -2.73 4.61 21.31
CA PHE A 808 -1.91 3.74 20.46
C PHE A 808 -1.40 4.42 19.18
N ARG A 809 -2.02 5.51 18.74
CA ARG A 809 -1.51 6.38 17.66
C ARG A 809 -0.76 7.58 18.22
N GLN A 810 -1.36 8.27 19.20
CA GLN A 810 -0.86 9.56 19.68
C GLN A 810 0.45 9.46 20.47
N VAL A 811 0.57 8.46 21.33
CA VAL A 811 1.75 8.29 22.19
C VAL A 811 2.96 7.84 21.35
N PRO A 812 2.85 6.83 20.45
CA PRO A 812 3.91 6.51 19.50
C PRO A 812 4.28 7.64 18.55
N ALA A 813 3.33 8.48 18.13
CA ALA A 813 3.60 9.69 17.35
C ALA A 813 4.30 10.81 18.15
N GLY A 814 4.50 10.62 19.46
CA GLY A 814 5.19 11.58 20.33
C GLY A 814 4.40 12.86 20.56
N VAL A 815 3.07 12.80 20.64
CA VAL A 815 2.22 13.96 20.92
C VAL A 815 2.33 14.33 22.41
N PRO A 816 2.88 15.52 22.77
CA PRO A 816 3.18 15.85 24.16
C PRO A 816 1.96 15.80 25.09
N GLY A 817 0.82 16.34 24.66
CA GLY A 817 -0.39 16.36 25.49
C GLY A 817 -1.00 14.97 25.69
N ALA A 818 -0.95 14.11 24.68
CA ALA A 818 -1.36 12.71 24.82
C ALA A 818 -0.44 11.93 25.78
N ILE A 819 0.87 12.17 25.73
CA ILE A 819 1.83 11.59 26.69
C ILE A 819 1.51 12.03 28.12
N ARG A 820 1.29 13.33 28.35
CA ARG A 820 0.93 13.87 29.68
C ARG A 820 -0.35 13.26 30.22
N LEU A 821 -1.40 13.20 29.39
CA LEU A 821 -2.67 12.60 29.76
C LEU A 821 -2.51 11.10 30.06
N PHE A 822 -1.79 10.35 29.22
CA PHE A 822 -1.59 8.92 29.46
C PHE A 822 -0.85 8.66 30.78
N VAL A 823 0.15 9.48 31.12
CA VAL A 823 0.85 9.42 32.42
C VAL A 823 -0.10 9.71 33.60
N ASN A 824 -1.05 10.64 33.45
CA ASN A 824 -2.10 10.83 34.45
C ASN A 824 -2.98 9.59 34.59
N LEU A 825 -3.31 8.90 33.50
CA LEU A 825 -4.06 7.64 33.57
C LEU A 825 -3.28 6.58 34.34
N LEU A 826 -1.95 6.51 34.14
CA LEU A 826 -1.09 5.62 34.91
C LEU A 826 -1.08 5.94 36.41
N ALA A 827 -1.26 7.20 36.79
CA ALA A 827 -1.35 7.60 38.20
C ALA A 827 -2.66 7.15 38.86
N GLY A 828 -3.73 6.89 38.07
CA GLY A 828 -4.94 6.23 38.54
C GLY A 828 -5.69 6.96 39.64
N GLY A 829 -5.59 8.28 39.72
CA GLY A 829 -6.24 9.05 40.79
C GLY A 829 -5.51 9.09 42.13
N ARG A 830 -4.28 8.55 42.22
CA ARG A 830 -3.41 8.72 43.40
C ARG A 830 -3.13 10.22 43.62
N SER A 831 -3.37 10.74 44.82
CA SER A 831 -3.03 12.11 45.19
C SER A 831 -1.52 12.27 45.41
N ARG A 832 -1.02 13.53 45.46
CA ARG A 832 0.34 13.83 45.93
C ARG A 832 0.56 13.14 47.28
N GLY A 833 1.50 12.20 47.33
CA GLY A 833 2.04 11.65 48.57
C GLY A 833 2.92 12.69 49.27
#